data_AF-A0A507EX76-F1
#
_entry.id   AF-A0A507EX76-F1
#
_cell.length_a   1.000
_cell.length_b   1.000
_cell.length_c   1.000
_cell.angle_alpha   90.00
_cell.angle_beta   90.00
_cell.angle_gamma   90.00
#
_symmetry.space_group_name_H-M   'P 1'
#
loop_
_entity.id
_entity.type
_entity.pdbx_description
1 polymer ?
#
loop_
_entity_poly.entity_id
_entity_poly.type
_entity_poly.pdbx_seq_one_letter_code
_entity_poly.pdbx_strand_id
1 'polypeptide(L)'
;MPKSLPDTIAFLLSIAMAAFASVLLLLLLCFIWQYEVAAKQRVLTFKNIGTPFNISLSLIAASFIVLYVCFAIAIQQAYDILDAALVSLFIQLCLGTIQFCYVFHSWQRSKFIIKRSAPLLHPIFGILIVASPILFYAPVLTQLVLWLCTSCHQNQAAVDSLQFITPGIAGVSCAVFDSLFLWCFTRYIHSKNLDEAGQLNEEHPEFLTISFYGQITCITCYVAIAVYIVGVSAPVLAPVRNLMIVIANSFLMAGFLSLCGLKRALFLLGEEQGRRNSATLKRSIERAGRALSASSGSSATSLDANAVAGALQSVLSATDNRTRQNAEQILGEMAIVEGFPVCLAEIARTTNAPVHLRLSAAVNLKNFVAKSWSSREFGFVGTEPGAEAKAFIKAVVLAGLSDSESRIRVLMAAIATKIANIEDLESWPELFTSLMANLQSGGAEQIHGALRVISSFVDDISETQFSQIAPVLLPQVYEIFANEAFNPRIRSRAVSVFRKFLTTLKNVEKVIPNVVSQYLEPQLPSWMSSFHAILAPMHLSNEQIIFKTEIFYTIEFLASDFPIPMKAYLPETIPIVWRTASALFPIYSSTSIVVNENIDAAEEVDTDGDVQGIQSLLFNIFSILGIASEMKSMGHAFVVPESGAPSDFLRGLAEKPEAVSHFNQFIGPIIECICSMLPNAADDFLLLLLETLIPLVKVDSAATVKYEATLVPLLVQVWTAHPDDNLVNVCVMNVFTILSKNPLMLTALQARLLPPLCHSVADANLMNQQSGIYSSSVILLGVLIRASASPLPPVYMTSVFPPLIKAMMVSEDNAILQEGQDCLQSLMLKDFQAVVQWYFAILGNTVTIVLTSSREGRTGDESSCLYVGTLITSVIKKGEATILPILPNLLTAIVYRLATAKYTQLIETLILVFANLILQHGSATIVDFLSGISVPERNLNGLELLLTVWADHFGEVNGFYNVKLNAAAMATLFKHSGSDERVQKVIVKGRLKPTEKIITRSKSKNVPDQYTMIPFPAKAVMVLLTDYQQNRESAMKGDKGGMAADEFTGETADSEDGEEWDDLDDEAGVDAVGFGEDWGDNDEEEDTTDPELINKDVYDLNMTEYLSSFIISCAANNVSNFSNIADQILDSGEKKILGSILSQK
;
A
#
# COMPACT_ATOMS: atom_id res chain seq x y z
N MET A 1 5.13 -63.00 -22.25
CA MET A 1 4.66 -63.12 -23.64
C MET A 1 5.67 -62.42 -24.56
N PRO A 2 5.92 -62.90 -25.80
CA PRO A 2 6.69 -62.11 -26.76
C PRO A 2 5.94 -60.80 -27.01
N LYS A 3 6.63 -59.67 -26.86
CA LYS A 3 6.02 -58.34 -27.05
C LYS A 3 5.57 -58.19 -28.50
N SER A 4 4.44 -57.53 -28.70
CA SER A 4 4.01 -57.19 -30.05
C SER A 4 5.09 -56.32 -30.70
N LEU A 5 5.31 -56.49 -32.02
CA LEU A 5 6.24 -55.63 -32.77
C LEU A 5 5.93 -54.13 -32.54
N PRO A 6 4.65 -53.68 -32.53
CA PRO A 6 4.28 -52.32 -32.16
C PRO A 6 4.75 -51.84 -30.78
N ASP A 7 4.59 -52.63 -29.73
CA ASP A 7 5.01 -52.23 -28.38
C ASP A 7 6.54 -52.15 -28.27
N THR A 8 7.26 -53.02 -28.99
CA THR A 8 8.72 -52.97 -29.07
C THR A 8 9.20 -51.68 -29.75
N ILE A 9 8.53 -51.28 -30.83
CA ILE A 9 8.80 -50.00 -31.52
C ILE A 9 8.46 -48.82 -30.61
N ALA A 10 7.31 -48.85 -29.92
CA ALA A 10 6.88 -47.79 -29.02
C ALA A 10 7.86 -47.58 -27.84
N PHE A 11 8.39 -48.67 -27.30
CA PHE A 11 9.42 -48.64 -26.26
C PHE A 11 10.72 -48.00 -26.74
N LEU A 12 11.26 -48.46 -27.89
CA LEU A 12 12.47 -47.90 -28.48
C LEU A 12 12.32 -46.42 -28.83
N LEU A 13 11.16 -46.05 -29.37
CA LEU A 13 10.82 -44.66 -29.69
C LEU A 13 10.75 -43.81 -28.42
N SER A 14 10.16 -44.31 -27.33
CA SER A 14 10.08 -43.59 -26.05
C SER A 14 11.47 -43.30 -25.48
N ILE A 15 12.39 -44.29 -25.48
CA ILE A 15 13.77 -44.08 -25.03
C ILE A 15 14.50 -43.06 -25.90
N ALA A 16 14.36 -43.18 -27.23
CA ALA A 16 14.98 -42.25 -28.17
C ALA A 16 14.48 -40.81 -27.95
N MET A 17 13.18 -40.64 -27.72
CA MET A 17 12.58 -39.32 -27.46
C MET A 17 12.95 -38.75 -26.09
N ALA A 18 13.10 -39.58 -25.05
CA ALA A 18 13.62 -39.14 -23.74
C ALA A 18 15.08 -38.66 -23.84
N ALA A 19 15.92 -39.38 -24.57
CA ALA A 19 17.30 -38.97 -24.83
C ALA A 19 17.35 -37.66 -25.65
N PHE A 20 16.50 -37.54 -26.67
CA PHE A 20 16.38 -36.32 -27.47
C PHE A 20 15.92 -35.11 -26.62
N ALA A 21 14.91 -35.29 -25.77
CA ALA A 21 14.45 -34.26 -24.82
C ALA A 21 15.56 -33.82 -23.85
N SER A 22 16.38 -34.76 -23.37
CA SER A 22 17.51 -34.48 -22.49
C SER A 22 18.58 -33.64 -23.18
N VAL A 23 18.90 -33.96 -24.44
CA VAL A 23 19.82 -33.17 -25.27
C VAL A 23 19.26 -31.76 -25.50
N LEU A 24 17.96 -31.64 -25.81
CA LEU A 24 17.33 -30.33 -25.99
C LEU A 24 17.35 -29.47 -24.72
N LEU A 25 17.10 -30.06 -23.55
CA LEU A 25 17.20 -29.35 -22.27
C LEU A 25 18.61 -28.84 -22.03
N LEU A 26 19.62 -29.69 -22.25
CA LEU A 26 21.03 -29.28 -22.11
C LEU A 26 21.40 -28.16 -23.08
N LEU A 27 20.96 -28.24 -24.34
CA LEU A 27 21.19 -27.19 -25.33
C LEU A 27 20.49 -25.88 -24.94
N LEU A 28 19.27 -25.94 -24.42
CA LEU A 28 18.53 -24.77 -23.94
C LEU A 28 19.23 -24.12 -22.74
N LEU A 29 19.66 -24.91 -21.75
CA LEU A 29 20.38 -24.41 -20.58
C LEU A 29 21.75 -23.83 -20.97
N CYS A 30 22.47 -24.48 -21.88
CA CYS A 30 23.72 -23.95 -22.43
C CYS A 30 23.48 -22.63 -23.17
N PHE A 31 22.41 -22.54 -23.95
CA PHE A 31 22.04 -21.31 -24.66
C PHE A 31 21.74 -20.17 -23.68
N ILE A 32 20.93 -20.41 -22.64
CA ILE A 32 20.61 -19.41 -21.62
C ILE A 32 21.89 -18.96 -20.89
N TRP A 33 22.73 -19.91 -20.49
CA TRP A 33 24.01 -19.60 -19.83
C TRP A 33 24.93 -18.75 -20.72
N GLN A 34 25.22 -19.23 -21.93
CA GLN A 34 26.20 -18.60 -22.81
C GLN A 34 25.73 -17.24 -23.32
N TYR A 35 24.47 -17.13 -23.73
CA TYR A 35 23.98 -15.97 -24.48
C TYR A 35 23.15 -14.98 -23.65
N GLU A 36 22.50 -15.40 -22.56
CA GLU A 36 21.70 -14.48 -21.73
C GLU A 36 22.43 -14.02 -20.47
N VAL A 37 23.34 -14.84 -19.92
CA VAL A 37 24.10 -14.51 -18.70
C VAL A 37 25.54 -14.12 -19.01
N ALA A 38 26.32 -15.02 -19.64
CA ALA A 38 27.75 -14.83 -19.86
C ALA A 38 28.05 -13.73 -20.89
N ALA A 39 27.39 -13.74 -22.05
CA ALA A 39 27.57 -12.73 -23.10
C ALA A 39 27.17 -11.30 -22.65
N LYS A 40 26.32 -11.17 -21.62
CA LYS A 40 25.86 -9.88 -21.07
C LYS A 40 26.55 -9.49 -19.76
N GLN A 41 27.58 -10.23 -19.32
CA GLN A 41 28.31 -10.03 -18.07
C GLN A 41 27.41 -9.91 -16.82
N ARG A 42 26.27 -10.61 -16.79
CA ARG A 42 25.36 -10.58 -15.64
C ARG A 42 25.81 -11.58 -14.58
N VAL A 43 25.65 -11.21 -13.30
CA VAL A 43 25.93 -12.12 -12.17
C VAL A 43 24.96 -13.30 -12.22
N LEU A 44 25.49 -14.51 -11.99
CA LEU A 44 24.71 -15.74 -11.98
C LEU A 44 23.78 -15.79 -10.76
N THR A 45 22.54 -15.34 -10.95
CA THR A 45 21.48 -15.43 -9.94
C THR A 45 20.25 -16.11 -10.53
N PHE A 46 19.47 -16.81 -9.69
CA PHE A 46 18.21 -17.45 -10.12
C PHE A 46 17.25 -16.46 -10.78
N LYS A 47 17.24 -15.19 -10.33
CA LYS A 47 16.43 -14.10 -10.90
C LYS A 47 16.84 -13.75 -12.33
N ASN A 48 18.13 -13.84 -12.66
CA ASN A 48 18.65 -13.51 -13.99
C ASN A 48 18.47 -14.64 -15.01
N ILE A 49 18.41 -15.89 -14.55
CA ILE A 49 18.19 -17.10 -15.38
C ILE A 49 16.70 -17.38 -15.53
N GLY A 50 15.94 -17.21 -14.44
CA GLY A 50 14.53 -17.56 -14.29
C GLY A 50 13.56 -16.51 -14.85
N THR A 51 13.74 -16.11 -16.10
CA THR A 51 12.68 -15.35 -16.79
C THR A 51 11.45 -16.25 -16.98
N PRO A 52 10.21 -15.70 -16.99
CA PRO A 52 9.00 -16.51 -17.22
C PRO A 52 9.08 -17.40 -18.46
N PHE A 53 9.75 -16.93 -19.53
CA PHE A 53 9.98 -17.69 -20.76
C PHE A 53 10.97 -18.87 -20.59
N ASN A 54 12.05 -18.65 -19.84
CA ASN A 54 13.06 -19.69 -19.58
C ASN A 54 12.52 -20.78 -18.68
N ILE A 55 11.77 -20.39 -17.65
CA ILE A 55 11.11 -21.31 -16.72
C ILE A 55 10.12 -22.19 -17.48
N SER A 56 9.24 -21.60 -18.30
CA SER A 56 8.26 -22.39 -19.05
C SER A 56 8.90 -23.39 -20.02
N LEU A 57 9.93 -22.98 -20.78
CA LEU A 57 10.57 -23.89 -21.76
C LEU A 57 11.38 -25.00 -21.06
N SER A 58 12.02 -24.67 -19.94
CA SER A 58 12.81 -25.64 -19.17
C SER A 58 11.91 -26.66 -18.46
N LEU A 59 10.76 -26.22 -17.95
CA LEU A 59 9.73 -27.12 -17.39
C LEU A 59 9.14 -28.03 -18.47
N ILE A 60 8.81 -27.52 -19.66
CA ILE A 60 8.32 -28.36 -20.77
C ILE A 60 9.35 -29.46 -21.11
N ALA A 61 10.62 -29.10 -21.26
CA ALA A 61 11.67 -30.07 -21.58
C ALA A 61 11.86 -31.12 -20.48
N ALA A 62 11.90 -30.71 -19.21
CA ALA A 62 11.99 -31.61 -18.07
C ALA A 62 10.80 -32.57 -18.00
N SER A 63 9.58 -32.05 -18.19
CA SER A 63 8.35 -32.85 -18.21
C SER A 63 8.33 -33.86 -19.37
N PHE A 64 8.87 -33.53 -20.55
CA PHE A 64 8.96 -34.50 -21.64
C PHE A 64 9.93 -35.65 -21.34
N ILE A 65 11.06 -35.39 -20.66
CA ILE A 65 12.00 -36.44 -20.26
C ILE A 65 11.28 -37.44 -19.36
N VAL A 66 10.62 -36.94 -18.31
CA VAL A 66 9.87 -37.77 -17.37
C VAL A 66 8.72 -38.50 -18.07
N LEU A 67 7.97 -37.83 -18.94
CA LEU A 67 6.87 -38.41 -19.71
C LEU A 67 7.31 -39.63 -20.52
N TYR A 68 8.38 -39.52 -21.30
CA TYR A 68 8.85 -40.61 -22.15
C TYR A 68 9.52 -41.75 -21.35
N VAL A 69 10.16 -41.44 -20.23
CA VAL A 69 10.65 -42.47 -19.30
C VAL A 69 9.47 -43.25 -18.70
N CYS A 70 8.42 -42.57 -18.27
CA CYS A 70 7.20 -43.21 -17.76
C CYS A 70 6.49 -44.04 -18.84
N PHE A 71 6.43 -43.58 -20.10
CA PHE A 71 5.92 -44.40 -21.21
C PHE A 71 6.75 -45.67 -21.42
N ALA A 72 8.07 -45.58 -21.36
CA ALA A 72 8.95 -46.74 -21.51
C ALA A 72 8.72 -47.77 -20.37
N ILE A 73 8.55 -47.32 -19.13
CA ILE A 73 8.23 -48.17 -17.97
C ILE A 73 6.85 -48.83 -18.13
N ALA A 74 5.83 -48.06 -18.51
CA ALA A 74 4.47 -48.54 -18.72
C ALA A 74 4.38 -49.60 -19.83
N ILE A 75 5.06 -49.39 -20.96
CA ILE A 75 5.11 -50.36 -22.07
C ILE A 75 5.94 -51.60 -21.70
N GLN A 76 6.97 -51.45 -20.85
CA GLN A 76 7.75 -52.59 -20.40
C GLN A 76 7.02 -53.49 -19.41
N GLN A 77 5.95 -52.99 -18.78
CA GLN A 77 5.31 -53.61 -17.62
C GLN A 77 6.31 -53.90 -16.50
N ALA A 78 7.34 -53.05 -16.37
CA ALA A 78 8.38 -53.15 -15.35
C ALA A 78 7.88 -52.61 -13.99
N TYR A 79 6.76 -53.16 -13.51
CA TYR A 79 6.08 -52.72 -12.28
C TYR A 79 6.76 -53.21 -11.00
N ASP A 80 7.88 -53.93 -11.10
CA ASP A 80 8.72 -54.30 -9.96
C ASP A 80 9.44 -53.08 -9.33
N ILE A 81 9.49 -51.95 -10.03
CA ILE A 81 10.21 -50.72 -9.61
C ILE A 81 9.24 -49.60 -9.17
N LEU A 82 8.06 -49.49 -9.81
CA LEU A 82 7.08 -48.42 -9.55
C LEU A 82 5.65 -48.93 -9.83
N ASP A 83 4.69 -48.60 -8.97
CA ASP A 83 3.27 -48.98 -9.14
C ASP A 83 2.68 -48.44 -10.46
N ALA A 84 1.90 -49.27 -11.16
CA ALA A 84 1.33 -48.96 -12.49
C ALA A 84 0.43 -47.72 -12.48
N ALA A 85 -0.31 -47.53 -11.39
CA ALA A 85 -1.16 -46.37 -11.22
C ALA A 85 -0.36 -45.10 -10.96
N LEU A 86 0.74 -45.21 -10.19
CA LEU A 86 1.67 -44.11 -9.97
C LEU A 86 2.35 -43.67 -11.28
N VAL A 87 2.78 -44.62 -12.12
CA VAL A 87 3.33 -44.33 -13.45
C VAL A 87 2.31 -43.60 -14.33
N SER A 88 1.05 -44.04 -14.30
CA SER A 88 -0.04 -43.40 -15.07
C SER A 88 -0.35 -41.98 -14.57
N LEU A 89 -0.29 -41.76 -13.25
CA LEU A 89 -0.44 -40.43 -12.64
C LEU A 89 0.68 -39.49 -13.10
N PHE A 90 1.94 -39.95 -13.07
CA PHE A 90 3.07 -39.15 -13.55
C PHE A 90 2.98 -38.81 -15.04
N ILE A 91 2.49 -39.72 -15.88
CA ILE A 91 2.23 -39.45 -17.30
C ILE A 91 1.24 -38.28 -17.46
N GLN A 92 0.11 -38.30 -16.73
CA GLN A 92 -0.87 -37.23 -16.81
C GLN A 92 -0.35 -35.91 -16.23
N LEU A 93 0.40 -35.95 -15.13
CA LEU A 93 1.00 -34.76 -14.53
C LEU A 93 1.97 -34.09 -15.49
N CYS A 94 2.84 -34.86 -16.13
CA CYS A 94 3.79 -34.34 -17.12
C CYS A 94 3.06 -33.76 -18.32
N LEU A 95 2.03 -34.44 -18.84
CA LEU A 95 1.27 -33.96 -19.99
C LEU A 95 0.51 -32.65 -19.67
N GLY A 96 -0.13 -32.56 -18.50
CA GLY A 96 -0.80 -31.35 -18.03
C GLY A 96 0.18 -30.18 -17.85
N THR A 97 1.37 -30.45 -17.29
CA THR A 97 2.44 -29.46 -17.14
C THR A 97 2.93 -28.94 -18.49
N ILE A 98 3.13 -29.83 -19.47
CA ILE A 98 3.54 -29.47 -20.84
C ILE A 98 2.49 -28.56 -21.49
N GLN A 99 1.21 -28.94 -21.43
CA GLN A 99 0.12 -28.19 -22.06
C GLN A 99 -0.09 -26.82 -21.41
N PHE A 100 -0.07 -26.74 -20.07
CA PHE A 100 -0.18 -25.48 -19.36
C PHE A 100 1.01 -24.55 -19.65
N CYS A 101 2.24 -25.05 -19.52
CA CYS A 101 3.44 -24.24 -19.77
C CYS A 101 3.50 -23.75 -21.23
N TYR A 102 3.03 -24.56 -22.18
CA TYR A 102 2.91 -24.17 -23.58
C TYR A 102 1.94 -22.98 -23.77
N VAL A 103 0.73 -23.11 -23.23
CA VAL A 103 -0.30 -22.07 -23.35
C VAL A 103 0.10 -20.79 -22.59
N PHE A 104 0.70 -20.92 -21.41
CA PHE A 104 1.26 -19.80 -20.65
C PHE A 104 2.37 -19.10 -21.43
N HIS A 105 3.29 -19.83 -22.06
CA HIS A 105 4.33 -19.26 -22.91
C HIS A 105 3.75 -18.52 -24.12
N SER A 106 2.73 -19.09 -24.77
CA SER A 106 2.03 -18.45 -25.90
C SER A 106 1.27 -17.18 -25.48
N TRP A 107 0.70 -17.15 -24.26
CA TRP A 107 0.09 -15.97 -23.66
C TRP A 107 1.12 -14.88 -23.33
N GLN A 108 2.23 -15.21 -22.65
CA GLN A 108 3.27 -14.23 -22.31
C GLN A 108 3.84 -13.52 -23.55
N ARG A 109 3.91 -14.24 -24.67
CA ARG A 109 4.27 -13.68 -25.98
C ARG A 109 3.21 -12.73 -26.55
N SER A 110 1.94 -13.08 -26.40
CA SER A 110 0.85 -12.46 -27.15
C SER A 110 0.08 -11.39 -26.35
N LYS A 111 0.22 -11.34 -25.02
CA LYS A 111 -0.59 -10.48 -24.11
C LYS A 111 -0.56 -9.01 -24.48
N PHE A 112 0.60 -8.44 -24.78
CA PHE A 112 0.73 -7.02 -25.13
C PHE A 112 0.12 -6.70 -26.49
N ILE A 113 0.18 -7.66 -27.43
CA ILE A 113 -0.40 -7.53 -28.75
C ILE A 113 -1.91 -7.62 -28.66
N ILE A 114 -2.43 -8.60 -27.92
CA ILE A 114 -3.86 -8.78 -27.66
C ILE A 114 -4.44 -7.55 -26.93
N LYS A 115 -3.73 -6.99 -25.93
CA LYS A 115 -4.12 -5.73 -25.27
C LYS A 115 -4.31 -4.59 -26.26
N ARG A 116 -3.50 -4.56 -27.32
CA ARG A 116 -3.51 -3.49 -28.33
C ARG A 116 -4.43 -3.78 -29.51
N SER A 117 -4.62 -5.04 -29.90
CA SER A 117 -5.41 -5.44 -31.07
C SER A 117 -6.87 -5.74 -30.74
N ALA A 118 -7.15 -6.19 -29.51
CA ALA A 118 -8.47 -6.58 -29.03
C ALA A 118 -8.60 -6.33 -27.51
N PRO A 119 -8.69 -5.07 -27.07
CA PRO A 119 -8.66 -4.70 -25.65
C PRO A 119 -9.80 -5.35 -24.84
N LEU A 120 -10.95 -5.57 -25.45
CA LEU A 120 -12.10 -6.25 -24.83
C LEU A 120 -11.85 -7.74 -24.56
N LEU A 121 -11.02 -8.42 -25.37
CA LEU A 121 -10.69 -9.84 -25.20
C LEU A 121 -9.50 -10.06 -24.25
N HIS A 122 -8.68 -9.05 -24.02
CA HIS A 122 -7.52 -9.14 -23.13
C HIS A 122 -7.88 -9.57 -21.68
N PRO A 123 -8.86 -8.95 -20.98
CA PRO A 123 -9.22 -9.41 -19.64
C PRO A 123 -9.80 -10.83 -19.63
N ILE A 124 -10.58 -11.18 -20.67
CA ILE A 124 -11.17 -12.52 -20.83
C ILE A 124 -10.06 -13.58 -20.97
N PHE A 125 -9.08 -13.36 -21.85
CA PHE A 125 -7.95 -14.27 -21.99
C PHE A 125 -7.09 -14.32 -20.72
N GLY A 126 -6.95 -13.21 -19.99
CA GLY A 126 -6.28 -13.19 -18.69
C GLY A 126 -6.91 -14.16 -17.70
N ILE A 127 -8.24 -14.10 -17.55
CA ILE A 127 -9.00 -15.01 -16.68
C ILE A 127 -8.89 -16.46 -17.17
N LEU A 128 -9.07 -16.69 -18.48
CA LEU A 128 -9.00 -18.04 -19.06
C LEU A 128 -7.63 -18.71 -18.85
N ILE A 129 -6.53 -17.95 -18.89
CA ILE A 129 -5.18 -18.47 -18.65
C ILE A 129 -4.97 -18.81 -17.17
N VAL A 130 -5.47 -17.99 -16.25
CA VAL A 130 -5.42 -18.27 -14.80
C VAL A 130 -6.26 -19.50 -14.45
N ALA A 131 -7.42 -19.69 -15.11
CA ALA A 131 -8.29 -20.85 -14.92
C ALA A 131 -7.82 -22.12 -15.68
N SER A 132 -6.93 -21.98 -16.67
CA SER A 132 -6.48 -23.08 -17.52
C SER A 132 -5.83 -24.29 -16.81
N PRO A 133 -5.18 -24.17 -15.62
CA PRO A 133 -4.69 -25.33 -14.87
C PRO A 133 -5.80 -26.33 -14.54
N ILE A 134 -7.02 -25.87 -14.24
CA ILE A 134 -8.16 -26.74 -13.93
C ILE A 134 -8.42 -27.69 -15.10
N LEU A 135 -8.33 -27.19 -16.32
CA LEU A 135 -8.57 -27.93 -17.55
C LEU A 135 -7.42 -28.89 -17.89
N PHE A 136 -6.17 -28.44 -17.79
CA PHE A 136 -4.99 -29.25 -18.16
C PHE A 136 -4.61 -30.30 -17.11
N TYR A 137 -4.96 -30.09 -15.83
CA TYR A 137 -4.72 -31.06 -14.77
C TYR A 137 -5.96 -31.92 -14.42
N ALA A 138 -7.12 -31.69 -15.04
CA ALA A 138 -8.28 -32.58 -14.92
C ALA A 138 -7.99 -34.08 -15.21
N PRO A 139 -7.11 -34.44 -16.17
CA PRO A 139 -6.73 -35.84 -16.38
C PRO A 139 -5.95 -36.45 -15.19
N VAL A 140 -5.21 -35.63 -14.43
CA VAL A 140 -4.51 -36.06 -13.22
C VAL A 140 -5.50 -36.39 -12.12
N LEU A 141 -6.50 -35.54 -11.93
CA LEU A 141 -7.58 -35.78 -10.96
C LEU A 141 -8.36 -37.04 -11.32
N THR A 142 -8.65 -37.25 -12.60
CA THR A 142 -9.31 -38.45 -13.10
C THR A 142 -8.51 -39.71 -12.77
N GLN A 143 -7.18 -39.68 -12.94
CA GLN A 143 -6.29 -40.79 -12.57
C GLN A 143 -6.15 -41.00 -11.06
N LEU A 144 -6.14 -39.92 -10.28
CA LEU A 144 -6.07 -40.00 -8.83
C LEU A 144 -7.32 -40.66 -8.25
N VAL A 145 -8.50 -40.30 -8.78
CA VAL A 145 -9.78 -40.92 -8.42
C VAL A 145 -9.79 -42.40 -8.82
N LEU A 146 -9.32 -42.73 -10.03
CA LEU A 146 -9.16 -44.11 -10.50
C LEU A 146 -8.26 -44.95 -9.58
N TRP A 147 -7.15 -44.38 -9.10
CA TRP A 147 -6.23 -45.05 -8.18
C TRP A 147 -6.81 -45.24 -6.78
N LEU A 148 -7.57 -44.25 -6.27
CA LEU A 148 -8.20 -44.32 -4.94
C LEU A 148 -9.45 -45.22 -4.93
N CYS A 149 -10.15 -45.36 -6.06
CA CYS A 149 -11.42 -46.09 -6.17
C CYS A 149 -11.28 -47.55 -6.63
N THR A 150 -10.11 -48.18 -6.48
CA THR A 150 -9.81 -49.57 -6.91
C THR A 150 -10.74 -50.67 -6.36
N SER A 151 -11.73 -50.34 -5.53
CA SER A 151 -12.70 -51.26 -4.92
C SER A 151 -14.11 -51.22 -5.54
N CYS A 152 -14.41 -50.37 -6.52
CA CYS A 152 -15.74 -50.26 -7.13
C CYS A 152 -15.82 -50.96 -8.50
N HIS A 153 -16.20 -52.25 -8.52
CA HIS A 153 -16.36 -53.05 -9.75
C HIS A 153 -17.58 -52.70 -10.64
N GLN A 154 -18.42 -51.73 -10.26
CA GLN A 154 -19.54 -51.27 -11.09
C GLN A 154 -19.11 -50.07 -11.94
N ASN A 155 -18.98 -50.26 -13.26
CA ASN A 155 -18.61 -49.28 -14.31
C ASN A 155 -17.15 -49.16 -14.74
N GLN A 156 -16.32 -50.22 -14.61
CA GLN A 156 -14.94 -50.23 -15.11
C GLN A 156 -14.79 -49.72 -16.56
N ALA A 157 -15.70 -50.09 -17.47
CA ALA A 157 -15.64 -49.67 -18.88
C ALA A 157 -15.85 -48.16 -19.12
N ALA A 158 -16.67 -47.49 -18.31
CA ALA A 158 -16.89 -46.05 -18.41
C ALA A 158 -15.69 -45.28 -17.87
N VAL A 159 -15.08 -45.79 -16.78
CA VAL A 159 -13.90 -45.19 -16.16
C VAL A 159 -12.64 -45.38 -17.02
N ASP A 160 -12.47 -46.56 -17.63
CA ASP A 160 -11.41 -46.83 -18.61
C ASP A 160 -11.53 -45.92 -19.85
N SER A 161 -12.75 -45.53 -20.23
CA SER A 161 -12.98 -44.59 -21.34
C SER A 161 -12.61 -43.15 -20.95
N LEU A 162 -12.90 -42.72 -19.73
CA LEU A 162 -12.57 -41.38 -19.22
C LEU A 162 -11.05 -41.13 -19.15
N GLN A 163 -10.26 -42.18 -18.90
CA GLN A 163 -8.80 -42.13 -18.90
C GLN A 163 -8.21 -41.67 -20.25
N PHE A 164 -8.88 -41.94 -21.37
CA PHE A 164 -8.40 -41.53 -22.71
C PHE A 164 -9.10 -40.29 -23.26
N ILE A 165 -10.34 -40.00 -22.83
CA ILE A 165 -11.13 -38.85 -23.28
C ILE A 165 -10.62 -37.55 -22.63
N THR A 166 -10.35 -37.56 -21.32
CA THR A 166 -9.95 -36.35 -20.59
C THR A 166 -8.64 -35.71 -21.09
N PRO A 167 -7.56 -36.47 -21.41
CA PRO A 167 -6.37 -35.88 -22.03
C PRO A 167 -6.62 -35.36 -23.45
N GLY A 168 -7.57 -35.97 -24.17
CA GLY A 168 -7.99 -35.53 -25.50
C GLY A 168 -8.67 -34.15 -25.46
N ILE A 169 -9.55 -33.92 -24.47
CA ILE A 169 -10.18 -32.61 -24.25
C ILE A 169 -9.12 -31.55 -23.93
N ALA A 170 -8.21 -31.86 -23.01
CA ALA A 170 -7.10 -30.96 -22.66
C ALA A 170 -6.23 -30.62 -23.89
N GLY A 171 -5.92 -31.60 -24.74
CA GLY A 171 -5.21 -31.41 -26.00
C GLY A 171 -5.96 -30.49 -26.97
N VAL A 172 -7.28 -30.70 -27.17
CA VAL A 172 -8.12 -29.85 -28.03
C VAL A 172 -8.14 -28.41 -27.53
N SER A 173 -8.30 -28.21 -26.21
CA SER A 173 -8.28 -26.88 -25.61
C SER A 173 -6.95 -26.16 -25.82
N CYS A 174 -5.82 -26.86 -25.75
CA CYS A 174 -4.50 -26.32 -26.07
C CYS A 174 -4.44 -25.78 -27.51
N ALA A 175 -4.94 -26.54 -28.49
CA ALA A 175 -4.98 -26.08 -29.89
C ALA A 175 -5.95 -24.91 -30.11
N VAL A 176 -7.06 -24.84 -29.38
CA VAL A 176 -8.00 -23.71 -29.45
C VAL A 176 -7.33 -22.43 -28.97
N PHE A 177 -6.64 -22.46 -27.81
CA PHE A 177 -5.90 -21.30 -27.31
C PHE A 177 -4.85 -20.82 -28.32
N ASP A 178 -4.08 -21.74 -28.90
CA ASP A 178 -3.02 -21.38 -29.84
C ASP A 178 -3.58 -20.77 -31.14
N SER A 179 -4.68 -21.32 -31.67
CA SER A 179 -5.37 -20.78 -32.84
C SER A 179 -5.98 -19.39 -32.60
N LEU A 180 -6.53 -19.15 -31.41
CA LEU A 180 -7.06 -17.83 -31.03
C LEU A 180 -5.93 -16.79 -30.92
N PHE A 181 -4.78 -17.15 -30.34
CA PHE A 181 -3.62 -16.28 -30.26
C PHE A 181 -3.01 -16.00 -31.63
N LEU A 182 -2.87 -17.02 -32.48
CA LEU A 182 -2.38 -16.86 -33.85
C LEU A 182 -3.33 -16.00 -34.69
N TRP A 183 -4.65 -16.13 -34.50
CA TRP A 183 -5.65 -15.31 -35.19
C TRP A 183 -5.54 -13.83 -34.79
N CYS A 184 -5.49 -13.53 -33.49
CA CYS A 184 -5.32 -12.15 -32.99
C CYS A 184 -4.03 -11.52 -33.53
N PHE A 185 -2.94 -12.30 -33.52
CA PHE A 185 -1.63 -11.88 -34.00
C PHE A 185 -1.62 -11.62 -35.53
N THR A 186 -2.24 -12.50 -36.32
CA THR A 186 -2.32 -12.35 -37.78
C THR A 186 -3.20 -11.17 -38.18
N ARG A 187 -4.30 -10.93 -37.46
CA ARG A 187 -5.17 -9.76 -37.64
C ARG A 187 -4.42 -8.46 -37.32
N TYR A 188 -3.61 -8.45 -36.27
CA TYR A 188 -2.77 -7.30 -35.92
C TYR A 188 -1.73 -6.98 -37.01
N ILE A 189 -1.08 -8.00 -37.59
CA ILE A 189 -0.15 -7.80 -38.71
C ILE A 189 -0.88 -7.23 -39.93
N HIS A 190 -2.06 -7.77 -40.26
CA HIS A 190 -2.85 -7.29 -41.40
C HIS A 190 -3.33 -5.84 -41.21
N SER A 191 -3.73 -5.42 -40.01
CA SER A 191 -4.23 -4.06 -39.78
C SER A 191 -3.15 -2.98 -39.78
N LYS A 192 -1.88 -3.36 -39.65
CA LYS A 192 -0.74 -2.43 -39.49
C LYS A 192 0.19 -2.34 -40.70
N ASN A 193 0.23 -3.35 -41.57
CA ASN A 193 1.24 -3.47 -42.64
C ASN A 193 0.68 -3.51 -44.08
N LEU A 194 -0.57 -3.09 -44.33
CA LEU A 194 -1.09 -2.93 -45.70
C LEU A 194 -0.85 -1.49 -46.19
N ASP A 195 -0.04 -1.33 -47.23
CA ASP A 195 -0.03 -0.09 -48.03
C ASP A 195 -1.32 0.04 -48.86
N GLU A 196 -1.62 1.22 -49.41
CA GLU A 196 -2.83 1.51 -50.21
C GLU A 196 -3.06 0.56 -51.41
N ALA A 197 -2.02 -0.19 -51.83
CA ALA A 197 -2.07 -1.20 -52.89
C ALA A 197 -2.22 -2.65 -52.41
N GLY A 198 -2.29 -2.90 -51.09
CA GLY A 198 -2.57 -4.23 -50.52
C GLY A 198 -1.39 -5.20 -50.42
N GLN A 199 -0.13 -4.73 -50.44
CA GLN A 199 1.07 -5.55 -50.20
C GLN A 199 1.67 -5.31 -48.81
N LEU A 200 2.32 -6.34 -48.23
CA LEU A 200 2.89 -6.36 -46.88
C LEU A 200 4.21 -5.58 -46.78
N ASN A 201 4.29 -4.58 -45.91
CA ASN A 201 5.54 -3.89 -45.56
C ASN A 201 6.53 -4.81 -44.79
N GLU A 202 7.73 -5.01 -45.34
CA GLU A 202 8.81 -5.88 -44.80
C GLU A 202 9.53 -5.30 -43.56
N GLU A 203 9.00 -4.27 -42.91
CA GLU A 203 9.77 -3.43 -41.98
C GLU A 203 10.04 -4.03 -40.58
N HIS A 204 9.43 -5.17 -40.22
CA HIS A 204 9.63 -5.82 -38.91
C HIS A 204 9.78 -7.36 -39.01
N PRO A 205 11.00 -7.89 -39.21
CA PRO A 205 11.25 -9.33 -39.41
C PRO A 205 10.94 -10.19 -38.17
N GLU A 206 10.90 -9.60 -36.98
CA GLU A 206 10.55 -10.27 -35.73
C GLU A 206 9.10 -10.79 -35.71
N PHE A 207 8.14 -10.03 -36.22
CA PHE A 207 6.73 -10.45 -36.26
C PHE A 207 6.48 -11.53 -37.30
N LEU A 208 7.16 -11.47 -38.45
CA LEU A 208 7.11 -12.51 -39.48
C LEU A 208 7.71 -13.82 -38.95
N THR A 209 8.82 -13.74 -38.22
CA THR A 209 9.44 -14.89 -37.57
C THR A 209 8.50 -15.51 -36.53
N ILE A 210 7.89 -14.69 -35.67
CA ILE A 210 6.91 -15.17 -34.68
C ILE A 210 5.70 -15.84 -35.37
N SER A 211 5.19 -15.25 -36.46
CA SER A 211 4.08 -15.82 -37.24
C SER A 211 4.44 -17.18 -37.82
N PHE A 212 5.61 -17.30 -38.46
CA PHE A 212 6.07 -18.52 -39.11
C PHE A 212 6.21 -19.69 -38.11
N TYR A 213 6.92 -19.47 -37.00
CA TYR A 213 7.05 -20.50 -35.97
C TYR A 213 5.71 -20.80 -35.28
N GLY A 214 4.82 -19.82 -35.13
CA GLY A 214 3.45 -19.99 -34.63
C GLY A 214 2.57 -20.86 -35.53
N GLN A 215 2.69 -20.75 -36.86
CA GLN A 215 2.00 -21.62 -37.80
C GLN A 215 2.50 -23.07 -37.70
N ILE A 216 3.82 -23.25 -37.59
CA ILE A 216 4.42 -24.59 -37.41
C ILE A 216 3.91 -25.24 -36.13
N THR A 217 3.88 -24.50 -35.00
CA THR A 217 3.40 -25.06 -33.74
C THR A 217 1.92 -25.44 -33.80
N CYS A 218 1.06 -24.58 -34.35
CA CYS A 218 -0.35 -24.88 -34.57
C CYS A 218 -0.55 -26.16 -35.40
N ILE A 219 0.16 -26.30 -36.53
CA ILE A 219 0.08 -27.50 -37.39
C ILE A 219 0.48 -28.75 -36.59
N THR A 220 1.59 -28.70 -35.85
CA THR A 220 2.03 -29.85 -35.03
C THR A 220 1.04 -30.22 -33.94
N CYS A 221 0.37 -29.25 -33.31
CA CYS A 221 -0.68 -29.49 -32.31
C CYS A 221 -1.91 -30.17 -32.92
N TYR A 222 -2.37 -29.71 -34.09
CA TYR A 222 -3.51 -30.32 -34.78
C TYR A 222 -3.21 -31.75 -35.23
N VAL A 223 -2.00 -32.01 -35.75
CA VAL A 223 -1.56 -33.36 -36.11
C VAL A 223 -1.47 -34.26 -34.88
N ALA A 224 -0.92 -33.76 -33.76
CA ALA A 224 -0.86 -34.51 -32.50
C ALA A 224 -2.25 -34.95 -32.02
N ILE A 225 -3.23 -34.03 -32.04
CA ILE A 225 -4.62 -34.31 -31.64
C ILE A 225 -5.26 -35.32 -32.58
N ALA A 226 -5.09 -35.16 -33.91
CA ALA A 226 -5.65 -36.08 -34.88
C ALA A 226 -5.12 -37.52 -34.69
N VAL A 227 -3.81 -37.67 -34.51
CA VAL A 227 -3.16 -38.96 -34.25
C VAL A 227 -3.65 -39.57 -32.93
N TYR A 228 -3.79 -38.74 -31.88
CA TYR A 228 -4.28 -39.19 -30.57
C TYR A 228 -5.74 -39.69 -30.64
N ILE A 229 -6.64 -38.90 -31.25
CA ILE A 229 -8.06 -39.26 -31.39
C ILE A 229 -8.19 -40.55 -32.20
N VAL A 230 -7.55 -40.65 -33.37
CA VAL A 230 -7.59 -41.86 -34.20
C VAL A 230 -7.04 -43.07 -33.46
N GLY A 231 -5.94 -42.92 -32.72
CA GLY A 231 -5.33 -43.99 -31.93
C GLY A 231 -6.18 -44.50 -30.77
N VAL A 232 -7.03 -43.64 -30.20
CA VAL A 232 -7.91 -43.97 -29.07
C VAL A 232 -9.29 -44.45 -29.52
N SER A 233 -9.87 -43.84 -30.55
CA SER A 233 -11.28 -44.05 -30.92
C SER A 233 -11.51 -45.23 -31.87
N ALA A 234 -10.49 -45.70 -32.58
CA ALA A 234 -10.62 -46.78 -33.55
C ALA A 234 -10.36 -48.16 -32.91
N PRO A 235 -11.35 -49.05 -32.77
CA PRO A 235 -11.18 -50.36 -32.14
C PRO A 235 -10.15 -51.25 -32.87
N VAL A 236 -10.04 -51.10 -34.19
CA VAL A 236 -9.09 -51.82 -35.05
C VAL A 236 -7.63 -51.48 -34.72
N LEU A 237 -7.37 -50.32 -34.12
CA LEU A 237 -6.03 -49.85 -33.74
C LEU A 237 -5.66 -50.18 -32.28
N ALA A 238 -6.51 -50.89 -31.54
CA ALA A 238 -6.20 -51.31 -30.16
C ALA A 238 -4.83 -51.99 -29.98
N PRO A 239 -4.32 -52.84 -30.91
CA PRO A 239 -2.98 -53.46 -30.79
C PRO A 239 -1.80 -52.49 -31.00
N VAL A 240 -2.04 -51.31 -31.58
CA VAL A 240 -1.03 -50.27 -31.87
C VAL A 240 -1.28 -48.98 -31.08
N ARG A 241 -2.26 -48.97 -30.16
CA ARG A 241 -2.68 -47.77 -29.41
C ARG A 241 -1.54 -47.10 -28.64
N ASN A 242 -0.70 -47.87 -27.95
CA ASN A 242 0.45 -47.34 -27.21
C ASN A 242 1.44 -46.63 -28.15
N LEU A 243 1.71 -47.24 -29.31
CA LEU A 243 2.56 -46.65 -30.34
C LEU A 243 1.97 -45.34 -30.88
N MET A 244 0.66 -45.30 -31.15
CA MET A 244 -0.03 -44.10 -31.61
C MET A 244 0.01 -42.95 -30.59
N ILE A 245 -0.13 -43.25 -29.30
CA ILE A 245 -0.02 -42.25 -28.22
C ILE A 245 1.41 -41.68 -28.15
N VAL A 246 2.43 -42.52 -28.26
CA VAL A 246 3.84 -42.08 -28.29
C VAL A 246 4.11 -41.21 -29.53
N ILE A 247 3.56 -41.56 -30.69
CA ILE A 247 3.68 -40.77 -31.92
C ILE A 247 2.97 -39.42 -31.77
N ALA A 248 1.75 -39.38 -31.22
CA ALA A 248 1.03 -38.13 -30.97
C ALA A 248 1.83 -37.16 -30.09
N ASN A 249 2.42 -37.66 -28.99
CA ASN A 249 3.27 -36.84 -28.11
C ASN A 249 4.59 -36.42 -28.78
N SER A 250 5.08 -37.18 -29.76
CA SER A 250 6.26 -36.80 -30.55
C SER A 250 6.00 -35.59 -31.45
N PHE A 251 4.76 -35.40 -31.92
CA PHE A 251 4.37 -34.17 -32.59
C PHE A 251 4.28 -32.97 -31.64
N LEU A 252 3.88 -33.16 -30.38
CA LEU A 252 3.96 -32.10 -29.35
C LEU A 252 5.42 -31.71 -29.06
N MET A 253 6.33 -32.69 -29.02
CA MET A 253 7.78 -32.42 -28.92
C MET A 253 8.31 -31.62 -30.13
N ALA A 254 7.82 -31.91 -31.35
CA ALA A 254 8.17 -31.11 -32.52
C ALA A 254 7.67 -29.66 -32.40
N GLY A 255 6.49 -29.45 -31.81
CA GLY A 255 6.00 -28.11 -31.44
C GLY A 255 6.91 -27.41 -30.43
N PHE A 256 7.38 -28.12 -29.41
CA PHE A 256 8.37 -27.58 -28.47
C PHE A 256 9.70 -27.21 -29.13
N LEU A 257 10.18 -28.02 -30.08
CA LEU A 257 11.39 -27.72 -30.85
C LEU A 257 11.23 -26.43 -31.66
N SER A 258 10.04 -26.21 -32.24
CA SER A 258 9.69 -24.97 -32.94
C SER A 258 9.76 -23.76 -31.99
N LEU A 259 9.29 -23.87 -30.74
CA LEU A 259 9.41 -22.80 -29.74
C LEU A 259 10.87 -22.50 -29.36
N CYS A 260 11.71 -23.52 -29.23
CA CYS A 260 13.15 -23.34 -29.01
C CYS A 260 13.82 -22.66 -30.21
N GLY A 261 13.44 -23.06 -31.43
CA GLY A 261 13.87 -22.44 -32.68
C GLY A 261 13.47 -20.98 -32.77
N LEU A 262 12.23 -20.64 -32.38
CA LEU A 262 11.75 -19.27 -32.32
C LEU A 262 12.55 -18.42 -31.33
N LYS A 263 12.81 -18.93 -30.12
CA LYS A 263 13.62 -18.22 -29.12
C LYS A 263 15.01 -17.91 -29.66
N ARG A 264 15.65 -18.89 -30.31
CA ARG A 264 16.95 -18.70 -30.97
C ARG A 264 16.87 -17.71 -32.13
N ALA A 265 15.85 -17.80 -32.98
CA ALA A 265 15.69 -16.92 -34.13
C ALA A 265 15.46 -15.46 -33.71
N LEU A 266 14.65 -15.22 -32.68
CA LEU A 266 14.45 -13.89 -32.10
C LEU A 266 15.72 -13.35 -31.46
N PHE A 267 16.49 -14.21 -30.78
CA PHE A 267 17.78 -13.81 -30.25
C PHE A 267 18.77 -13.42 -31.37
N LEU A 268 18.87 -14.24 -32.43
CA LEU A 268 19.73 -13.96 -33.58
C LEU A 268 19.28 -12.70 -34.34
N LEU A 269 17.97 -12.45 -34.46
CA LEU A 269 17.46 -11.19 -35.01
C LEU A 269 17.81 -10.00 -34.13
N GLY A 270 17.68 -10.13 -32.80
CA GLY A 270 18.11 -9.12 -31.84
C GLY A 270 19.62 -8.87 -31.87
N GLU A 271 20.42 -9.91 -32.09
CA GLU A 271 21.88 -9.82 -32.24
C GLU A 271 22.25 -9.27 -33.62
N GLU A 272 21.56 -9.62 -34.69
CA GLU A 272 21.75 -9.04 -36.02
C GLU A 272 21.32 -7.58 -36.05
N GLN A 273 20.27 -7.19 -35.33
CA GLN A 273 19.84 -5.81 -35.18
C GLN A 273 20.79 -5.07 -34.25
N GLY A 274 21.30 -5.68 -33.18
CA GLY A 274 22.36 -5.14 -32.34
C GLY A 274 23.70 -5.00 -33.07
N ARG A 275 24.03 -5.95 -33.96
CA ARG A 275 25.23 -5.96 -34.80
C ARG A 275 25.07 -5.05 -36.00
N ARG A 276 23.86 -4.89 -36.56
CA ARG A 276 23.53 -3.85 -37.54
C ARG A 276 23.64 -2.51 -36.85
N ASN A 277 23.02 -2.28 -35.71
CA ASN A 277 23.15 -1.04 -34.95
C ASN A 277 24.61 -0.77 -34.56
N SER A 278 25.38 -1.78 -34.15
CA SER A 278 26.81 -1.66 -33.85
C SER A 278 27.69 -1.53 -35.10
N ALA A 279 27.31 -2.10 -36.25
CA ALA A 279 27.98 -1.96 -37.54
C ALA A 279 27.59 -0.67 -38.25
N THR A 280 26.39 -0.14 -38.03
CA THR A 280 25.91 1.18 -38.42
C THR A 280 26.60 2.19 -37.54
N LEU A 281 26.69 1.97 -36.23
CA LEU A 281 27.50 2.75 -35.30
C LEU A 281 28.99 2.71 -35.67
N LYS A 282 29.57 1.54 -35.98
CA LYS A 282 30.96 1.42 -36.46
C LYS A 282 31.14 2.02 -37.85
N ARG A 283 30.17 1.92 -38.77
CA ARG A 283 30.20 2.60 -40.07
C ARG A 283 29.96 4.09 -39.93
N SER A 284 29.24 4.55 -38.91
CA SER A 284 29.03 5.96 -38.57
C SER A 284 30.26 6.53 -37.87
N ILE A 285 30.96 5.73 -37.05
CA ILE A 285 32.27 6.05 -36.45
C ILE A 285 33.37 5.98 -37.52
N GLU A 286 33.33 5.04 -38.45
CA GLU A 286 34.25 4.97 -39.59
C GLU A 286 33.91 6.01 -40.66
N ARG A 287 32.65 6.43 -40.83
CA ARG A 287 32.27 7.54 -41.73
C ARG A 287 32.52 8.88 -41.06
N ALA A 288 32.33 9.03 -39.75
CA ALA A 288 32.78 10.18 -38.99
C ALA A 288 34.31 10.24 -38.99
N GLY A 289 34.99 9.11 -38.79
CA GLY A 289 36.44 8.95 -38.89
C GLY A 289 36.99 9.18 -40.30
N ARG A 290 36.29 8.72 -41.36
CA ARG A 290 36.64 9.01 -42.76
C ARG A 290 36.24 10.41 -43.21
N ALA A 291 35.20 11.01 -42.64
CA ALA A 291 34.87 12.42 -42.83
C ALA A 291 35.90 13.31 -42.11
N LEU A 292 36.38 12.89 -40.93
CA LEU A 292 37.52 13.48 -40.20
C LEU A 292 38.85 13.29 -40.92
N SER A 293 39.06 12.18 -41.66
CA SER A 293 40.29 11.94 -42.44
C SER A 293 40.25 12.46 -43.88
N ALA A 294 39.07 12.67 -44.47
CA ALA A 294 38.89 13.30 -45.78
C ALA A 294 38.84 14.84 -45.69
N SER A 295 38.57 15.37 -44.48
CA SER A 295 38.69 16.79 -44.15
C SER A 295 39.97 17.12 -43.39
N SER A 296 41.00 16.26 -43.48
CA SER A 296 42.32 16.51 -42.89
C SER A 296 43.05 17.66 -43.60
N GLY A 297 42.59 18.85 -43.24
CA GLY A 297 43.19 20.15 -43.33
C GLY A 297 42.71 21.02 -42.18
N SER A 298 42.35 20.46 -41.00
CA SER A 298 42.55 21.05 -39.65
C SER A 298 41.76 20.31 -38.55
N SER A 299 42.47 20.00 -37.46
CA SER A 299 42.02 19.69 -36.07
C SER A 299 40.60 19.14 -35.80
N ALA A 300 40.55 17.90 -35.31
CA ALA A 300 39.41 17.29 -34.63
C ALA A 300 39.13 17.93 -33.24
N THR A 301 37.85 18.17 -32.86
CA THR A 301 37.23 17.82 -31.55
C THR A 301 35.82 18.37 -31.22
N SER A 302 35.13 19.22 -32.00
CA SER A 302 33.83 19.79 -31.56
C SER A 302 32.60 19.32 -32.34
N LEU A 303 31.55 18.87 -31.62
CA LEU A 303 30.18 18.72 -32.14
C LEU A 303 29.68 20.09 -32.65
N ASP A 304 29.11 20.14 -33.86
CA ASP A 304 28.62 21.40 -34.48
C ASP A 304 27.15 21.67 -34.11
N ALA A 305 26.86 22.87 -33.62
CA ALA A 305 25.50 23.31 -33.28
C ALA A 305 24.54 23.23 -34.48
N ASN A 306 25.02 23.43 -35.71
CA ASN A 306 24.19 23.30 -36.91
C ASN A 306 23.73 21.85 -37.15
N ALA A 307 24.56 20.86 -36.81
CA ALA A 307 24.21 19.45 -36.94
C ALA A 307 23.12 19.06 -35.93
N VAL A 308 23.23 19.55 -34.69
CA VAL A 308 22.21 19.34 -33.65
C VAL A 308 20.90 20.05 -34.04
N ALA A 309 20.96 21.28 -34.55
CA ALA A 309 19.79 21.99 -35.04
C ALA A 309 19.09 21.26 -36.20
N GLY A 310 19.85 20.67 -37.12
CA GLY A 310 19.32 19.84 -38.21
C GLY A 310 18.62 18.58 -37.73
N ALA A 311 19.16 17.90 -36.72
CA ALA A 311 18.52 16.74 -36.10
C ALA A 311 17.21 17.13 -35.39
N LEU A 312 17.21 18.22 -34.61
CA LEU A 312 16.00 18.76 -33.97
C LEU A 312 14.94 19.14 -35.03
N GLN A 313 15.34 19.79 -36.12
CA GLN A 313 14.44 20.14 -37.21
C GLN A 313 13.82 18.90 -37.85
N SER A 314 14.60 17.82 -38.00
CA SER A 314 14.15 16.55 -38.56
C SER A 314 13.11 15.86 -37.67
N VAL A 315 13.28 15.92 -36.34
CA VAL A 315 12.28 15.42 -35.39
C VAL A 315 10.97 16.19 -35.52
N LEU A 316 11.05 17.52 -35.63
CA LEU A 316 9.88 18.39 -35.69
C LEU A 316 9.15 18.36 -37.04
N SER A 317 9.87 18.07 -38.14
CA SER A 317 9.28 17.98 -39.48
C SER A 317 8.76 16.59 -39.86
N ALA A 318 8.95 15.59 -39.00
CA ALA A 318 8.53 14.23 -39.28
C ALA A 318 7.00 14.11 -39.36
N THR A 319 6.49 13.60 -40.49
CA THR A 319 5.04 13.41 -40.74
C THR A 319 4.54 12.02 -40.32
N ASP A 320 5.45 11.09 -40.04
CA ASP A 320 5.16 9.70 -39.67
C ASP A 320 6.00 9.26 -38.47
N ASN A 321 5.51 8.24 -37.74
CA ASN A 321 6.16 7.79 -36.50
C ASN A 321 7.56 7.19 -36.74
N ARG A 322 7.83 6.63 -37.93
CA ARG A 322 9.11 5.97 -38.24
C ARG A 322 10.20 7.02 -38.50
N THR A 323 9.91 8.05 -39.29
CA THR A 323 10.84 9.17 -39.51
C THR A 323 11.13 9.90 -38.21
N ARG A 324 10.12 10.09 -37.35
CA ARG A 324 10.32 10.68 -36.01
C ARG A 324 11.21 9.81 -35.13
N GLN A 325 10.97 8.51 -35.05
CA GLN A 325 11.79 7.57 -34.26
C GLN A 325 13.25 7.53 -34.74
N ASN A 326 13.49 7.56 -36.06
CA ASN A 326 14.84 7.62 -36.60
C ASN A 326 15.55 8.93 -36.24
N ALA A 327 14.85 10.06 -36.33
CA ALA A 327 15.40 11.36 -35.95
C ALA A 327 15.66 11.46 -34.43
N GLU A 328 14.76 10.92 -33.60
CA GLU A 328 14.94 10.80 -32.15
C GLU A 328 16.12 9.89 -31.78
N GLN A 329 16.33 8.80 -32.51
CA GLN A 329 17.50 7.93 -32.33
C GLN A 329 18.80 8.67 -32.65
N ILE A 330 18.84 9.41 -33.77
CA ILE A 330 20.02 10.22 -34.13
C ILE A 330 20.31 11.27 -33.05
N LEU A 331 19.28 11.94 -32.53
CA LEU A 331 19.43 12.90 -31.45
C LEU A 331 19.93 12.22 -30.15
N GLY A 332 19.44 11.02 -29.85
CA GLY A 332 19.91 10.20 -28.73
C GLY A 332 21.38 9.76 -28.86
N GLU A 333 21.84 9.48 -30.08
CA GLU A 333 23.26 9.20 -30.36
C GLU A 333 24.13 10.46 -30.18
N MET A 334 23.65 11.63 -30.63
CA MET A 334 24.34 12.91 -30.40
C MET A 334 24.42 13.29 -28.92
N ALA A 335 23.42 12.91 -28.11
CA ALA A 335 23.36 13.23 -26.69
C ALA A 335 24.48 12.59 -25.84
N ILE A 336 25.18 11.59 -26.37
CA ILE A 336 26.31 10.92 -25.71
C ILE A 336 27.62 11.70 -25.92
N VAL A 337 27.68 12.58 -26.91
CA VAL A 337 28.91 13.30 -27.29
C VAL A 337 29.16 14.49 -26.37
N GLU A 338 30.41 14.64 -25.93
CA GLU A 338 30.86 15.80 -25.15
C GLU A 338 30.62 17.11 -25.92
N GLY A 339 29.94 18.07 -25.29
CA GLY A 339 29.55 19.33 -25.93
C GLY A 339 28.10 19.38 -26.44
N PHE A 340 27.35 18.27 -26.47
CA PHE A 340 25.92 18.28 -26.80
C PHE A 340 25.08 19.31 -26.02
N PRO A 341 25.17 19.41 -24.67
CA PRO A 341 24.40 20.41 -23.94
C PRO A 341 24.84 21.86 -24.23
N VAL A 342 26.10 22.07 -24.62
CA VAL A 342 26.61 23.39 -25.05
C VAL A 342 25.98 23.79 -26.38
N CYS A 343 25.89 22.87 -27.35
CA CYS A 343 25.20 23.11 -28.61
C CYS A 343 23.70 23.42 -28.40
N LEU A 344 23.02 22.69 -27.51
CA LEU A 344 21.62 22.97 -27.18
C LEU A 344 21.44 24.38 -26.58
N ALA A 345 22.33 24.77 -25.67
CA ALA A 345 22.33 26.11 -25.09
C ALA A 345 22.59 27.19 -26.16
N GLU A 346 23.54 26.97 -27.07
CA GLU A 346 23.84 27.90 -28.16
C GLU A 346 22.66 28.10 -29.13
N ILE A 347 21.99 27.01 -29.52
CA ILE A 347 20.79 27.07 -30.36
C ILE A 347 19.68 27.84 -29.64
N ALA A 348 19.44 27.55 -28.36
CA ALA A 348 18.42 28.22 -27.57
C ALA A 348 18.68 29.73 -27.41
N ARG A 349 19.94 30.15 -27.29
CA ARG A 349 20.37 31.56 -27.19
C ARG A 349 20.22 32.33 -28.51
N THR A 350 20.31 31.67 -29.65
CA THR A 350 20.40 32.34 -30.96
C THR A 350 19.07 32.97 -31.36
N THR A 351 18.91 34.28 -31.15
CA THR A 351 17.66 35.02 -31.39
C THR A 351 17.19 34.99 -32.85
N ASN A 352 18.11 34.87 -33.80
CA ASN A 352 17.81 34.76 -35.24
C ASN A 352 17.36 33.36 -35.67
N ALA A 353 17.46 32.34 -34.81
CA ALA A 353 17.02 30.98 -35.13
C ALA A 353 15.49 30.85 -35.02
N PRO A 354 14.85 29.95 -35.79
CA PRO A 354 13.42 29.72 -35.70
C PRO A 354 12.96 29.34 -34.28
N VAL A 355 11.87 29.97 -33.81
CA VAL A 355 11.39 29.83 -32.42
C VAL A 355 11.14 28.37 -32.04
N HIS A 356 10.57 27.54 -32.92
CA HIS A 356 10.32 26.12 -32.66
C HIS A 356 11.62 25.32 -32.43
N LEU A 357 12.72 25.69 -33.09
CA LEU A 357 14.03 25.07 -32.86
C LEU A 357 14.64 25.52 -31.54
N ARG A 358 14.53 26.81 -31.20
CA ARG A 358 14.97 27.33 -29.91
C ARG A 358 14.24 26.65 -28.75
N LEU A 359 12.91 26.47 -28.88
CA LEU A 359 12.07 25.77 -27.90
C LEU A 359 12.47 24.30 -27.77
N SER A 360 12.64 23.60 -28.90
CA SER A 360 13.06 22.19 -28.89
C SER A 360 14.44 22.00 -28.26
N ALA A 361 15.39 22.90 -28.55
CA ALA A 361 16.71 22.89 -27.94
C ALA A 361 16.63 23.12 -26.42
N ALA A 362 15.84 24.10 -25.96
CA ALA A 362 15.63 24.37 -24.54
C ALA A 362 14.95 23.20 -23.80
N VAL A 363 13.96 22.53 -24.41
CA VAL A 363 13.33 21.33 -23.83
C VAL A 363 14.34 20.19 -23.68
N ASN A 364 15.16 19.95 -24.71
CA ASN A 364 16.20 18.92 -24.63
C ASN A 364 17.27 19.29 -23.62
N LEU A 365 17.63 20.57 -23.47
CA LEU A 365 18.56 21.04 -22.46
C LEU A 365 18.00 20.80 -21.05
N LYS A 366 16.72 21.13 -20.80
CA LYS A 366 16.05 20.83 -19.53
C LYS A 366 16.09 19.34 -19.19
N ASN A 367 15.79 18.48 -20.17
CA ASN A 367 15.81 17.03 -19.98
C ASN A 367 17.23 16.51 -19.73
N PHE A 368 18.23 17.11 -20.36
CA PHE A 368 19.63 16.81 -20.10
C PHE A 368 20.03 17.21 -18.68
N VAL A 369 19.71 18.43 -18.22
CA VAL A 369 20.00 18.86 -16.85
C VAL A 369 19.38 17.90 -15.83
N ALA A 370 18.12 17.50 -16.05
CA ALA A 370 17.43 16.60 -15.13
C ALA A 370 18.04 15.19 -15.02
N LYS A 371 18.79 14.71 -16.03
CA LYS A 371 19.30 13.33 -16.10
C LYS A 371 20.82 13.22 -16.06
N SER A 372 21.54 14.28 -16.40
CA SER A 372 22.96 14.21 -16.74
C SER A 372 23.77 15.37 -16.16
N TRP A 373 23.21 16.23 -15.30
CA TRP A 373 23.92 17.41 -14.78
C TRP A 373 24.95 17.10 -13.68
N SER A 374 24.66 16.12 -12.82
CA SER A 374 25.52 15.75 -11.67
C SER A 374 25.47 14.24 -11.45
N SER A 375 26.64 13.61 -11.30
CA SER A 375 26.73 12.16 -11.04
C SER A 375 26.21 11.74 -9.66
N ARG A 376 25.83 12.70 -8.80
CA ARG A 376 25.33 12.46 -7.44
C ARG A 376 23.82 12.19 -7.40
N GLU A 377 23.10 12.53 -8.46
CA GLU A 377 21.64 12.39 -8.55
C GLU A 377 21.21 10.94 -8.76
N PHE A 378 20.11 10.53 -8.10
CA PHE A 378 19.50 9.23 -8.32
C PHE A 378 18.90 9.15 -9.74
N GLY A 379 19.34 8.17 -10.54
CA GLY A 379 18.89 8.03 -11.93
C GLY A 379 19.74 8.76 -12.97
N PHE A 380 20.97 9.16 -12.62
CA PHE A 380 21.95 9.76 -13.54
C PHE A 380 22.23 8.87 -14.78
N VAL A 381 22.27 9.50 -15.95
CA VAL A 381 22.54 8.85 -17.25
C VAL A 381 23.60 9.64 -18.02
N GLY A 382 24.59 8.95 -18.60
CA GLY A 382 25.56 9.57 -19.50
C GLY A 382 26.82 10.08 -18.80
N THR A 383 27.43 11.13 -19.35
CA THR A 383 28.64 11.75 -18.81
C THR A 383 28.33 13.13 -18.22
N GLU A 384 28.97 13.45 -17.11
CA GLU A 384 28.77 14.73 -16.42
C GLU A 384 29.47 15.86 -17.21
N PRO A 385 28.82 17.02 -17.44
CA PRO A 385 29.45 18.14 -18.11
C PRO A 385 30.65 18.70 -17.33
N GLY A 386 31.72 19.04 -18.05
CA GLY A 386 32.86 19.75 -17.48
C GLY A 386 32.50 21.16 -16.96
N ALA A 387 33.35 21.71 -16.08
CA ALA A 387 33.11 22.99 -15.42
C ALA A 387 32.89 24.17 -16.40
N GLU A 388 33.65 24.22 -17.49
CA GLU A 388 33.50 25.26 -18.52
C GLU A 388 32.16 25.15 -19.26
N ALA A 389 31.72 23.94 -19.58
CA ALA A 389 30.41 23.69 -20.18
C ALA A 389 29.27 24.09 -19.23
N LYS A 390 29.37 23.73 -17.94
CA LYS A 390 28.39 24.16 -16.91
C LYS A 390 28.33 25.68 -16.80
N ALA A 391 29.47 26.36 -16.74
CA ALA A 391 29.53 27.82 -16.66
C ALA A 391 28.89 28.50 -17.88
N PHE A 392 29.16 28.02 -19.10
CA PHE A 392 28.54 28.53 -20.32
C PHE A 392 27.03 28.34 -20.32
N ILE A 393 26.56 27.14 -19.97
CA ILE A 393 25.12 26.82 -19.92
C ILE A 393 24.43 27.72 -18.87
N LYS A 394 25.00 27.87 -17.68
CA LYS A 394 24.51 28.79 -16.64
C LYS A 394 24.38 30.23 -17.16
N ALA A 395 25.40 30.75 -17.85
CA ALA A 395 25.36 32.09 -18.43
C ALA A 395 24.26 32.25 -19.50
N VAL A 396 24.08 31.24 -20.37
CA VAL A 396 23.01 31.23 -21.38
C VAL A 396 21.63 31.21 -20.72
N VAL A 397 21.46 30.38 -19.69
CA VAL A 397 20.19 30.25 -18.95
C VAL A 397 19.82 31.57 -18.30
N LEU A 398 20.76 32.25 -17.61
CA LEU A 398 20.52 33.56 -17.00
C LEU A 398 20.14 34.62 -18.03
N ALA A 399 20.85 34.70 -19.16
CA ALA A 399 20.52 35.62 -20.24
C ALA A 399 19.14 35.32 -20.85
N GLY A 400 18.77 34.04 -20.95
CA GLY A 400 17.49 33.57 -21.47
C GLY A 400 16.28 33.90 -20.60
N LEU A 401 16.47 34.28 -19.33
CA LEU A 401 15.38 34.79 -18.48
C LEU A 401 14.81 36.11 -18.99
N SER A 402 15.57 36.86 -19.78
CA SER A 402 15.19 38.16 -20.36
C SER A 402 14.75 38.06 -21.83
N ASP A 403 14.53 36.84 -22.36
CA ASP A 403 14.18 36.65 -23.77
C ASP A 403 12.84 37.31 -24.14
N SER A 404 12.68 37.80 -25.37
CA SER A 404 11.40 38.38 -25.82
C SER A 404 10.28 37.33 -25.92
N GLU A 405 10.60 36.07 -26.23
CA GLU A 405 9.62 34.99 -26.34
C GLU A 405 9.30 34.38 -24.97
N SER A 406 8.04 34.50 -24.53
CA SER A 406 7.60 34.05 -23.19
C SER A 406 7.86 32.57 -22.93
N ARG A 407 7.63 31.70 -23.93
CA ARG A 407 7.87 30.25 -23.82
C ARG A 407 9.35 29.89 -23.63
N ILE A 408 10.27 30.67 -24.22
CA ILE A 408 11.71 30.51 -24.00
C ILE A 408 12.06 30.93 -22.58
N ARG A 409 11.56 32.08 -22.11
CA ARG A 409 11.75 32.52 -20.70
C ARG A 409 11.29 31.45 -19.71
N VAL A 410 10.13 30.86 -19.93
CA VAL A 410 9.56 29.80 -19.08
C VAL A 410 10.47 28.57 -19.03
N LEU A 411 10.98 28.11 -20.18
CA LEU A 411 11.89 26.96 -20.22
C LEU A 411 13.24 27.28 -19.58
N MET A 412 13.79 28.48 -19.81
CA MET A 412 15.04 28.92 -19.19
C MET A 412 14.91 29.02 -17.67
N ALA A 413 13.80 29.56 -17.17
CA ALA A 413 13.49 29.56 -15.75
C ALA A 413 13.44 28.14 -15.18
N ALA A 414 12.75 27.21 -15.85
CA ALA A 414 12.68 25.82 -15.40
C ALA A 414 14.06 25.11 -15.41
N ILE A 415 14.93 25.45 -16.36
CA ILE A 415 16.32 24.95 -16.37
C ILE A 415 17.10 25.55 -15.21
N ALA A 416 16.98 26.86 -14.95
CA ALA A 416 17.64 27.55 -13.84
C ALA A 416 17.26 26.93 -12.50
N THR A 417 15.96 26.74 -12.26
CA THR A 417 15.43 26.01 -11.09
C THR A 417 16.08 24.63 -10.96
N LYS A 418 16.08 23.84 -12.04
CA LYS A 418 16.62 22.47 -11.96
C LYS A 418 18.11 22.46 -11.64
N ILE A 419 18.89 23.42 -12.14
CA ILE A 419 20.31 23.56 -11.79
C ILE A 419 20.46 23.99 -10.33
N ALA A 420 19.68 24.98 -9.88
CA ALA A 420 19.71 25.49 -8.50
C ALA A 420 19.43 24.37 -7.49
N ASN A 421 18.42 23.54 -7.71
CA ASN A 421 18.08 22.44 -6.81
C ASN A 421 19.14 21.31 -6.77
N ILE A 422 20.05 21.24 -7.76
CA ILE A 422 21.12 20.23 -7.79
C ILE A 422 22.42 20.77 -7.17
N GLU A 423 22.72 22.06 -7.37
CA GLU A 423 24.01 22.66 -6.96
C GLU A 423 23.92 23.59 -5.73
N ASP A 424 22.71 23.93 -5.27
CA ASP A 424 22.41 24.97 -4.27
C ASP A 424 22.85 26.40 -4.67
N LEU A 425 22.26 27.39 -3.99
CA LEU A 425 22.57 28.82 -4.19
C LEU A 425 24.04 29.15 -3.86
N GLU A 426 24.66 28.44 -2.93
CA GLU A 426 26.06 28.65 -2.54
C GLU A 426 27.04 28.32 -3.67
N SER A 427 26.75 27.28 -4.46
CA SER A 427 27.58 26.88 -5.60
C SER A 427 27.27 27.67 -6.88
N TRP A 428 26.21 28.49 -6.87
CA TRP A 428 25.84 29.36 -7.99
C TRP A 428 25.45 30.78 -7.53
N PRO A 429 26.39 31.55 -6.95
CA PRO A 429 26.11 32.86 -6.36
C PRO A 429 25.65 33.91 -7.38
N GLU A 430 26.01 33.76 -8.66
CA GLU A 430 25.57 34.70 -9.70
C GLU A 430 24.05 34.62 -9.96
N LEU A 431 23.38 33.52 -9.61
CA LEU A 431 21.94 33.33 -9.83
C LEU A 431 21.15 34.41 -9.10
N PHE A 432 21.28 34.50 -7.77
CA PHE A 432 20.51 35.47 -6.97
C PHE A 432 20.80 36.91 -7.40
N THR A 433 22.09 37.23 -7.64
CA THR A 433 22.50 38.56 -8.09
C THR A 433 21.86 38.94 -9.43
N SER A 434 21.82 38.00 -10.39
CA SER A 434 21.18 38.22 -11.69
C SER A 434 19.66 38.37 -11.59
N LEU A 435 19.02 37.61 -10.70
CA LEU A 435 17.57 37.70 -10.48
C LEU A 435 17.18 39.05 -9.89
N MET A 436 17.91 39.53 -8.88
CA MET A 436 17.67 40.84 -8.29
C MET A 436 17.87 41.98 -9.29
N ALA A 437 18.92 41.91 -10.12
CA ALA A 437 19.13 42.88 -11.20
C ALA A 437 17.98 42.90 -12.22
N ASN A 438 17.43 41.72 -12.54
CA ASN A 438 16.28 41.61 -13.45
C ASN A 438 14.98 42.18 -12.83
N LEU A 439 14.74 41.98 -11.53
CA LEU A 439 13.61 42.60 -10.82
C LEU A 439 13.70 44.15 -10.84
N GLN A 440 14.91 44.69 -10.69
CA GLN A 440 15.18 46.13 -10.68
C GLN A 440 15.26 46.78 -12.07
N SER A 441 15.17 45.99 -13.14
CA SER A 441 15.39 46.48 -14.51
C SER A 441 14.27 47.37 -15.06
N GLY A 442 13.06 47.29 -14.48
CA GLY A 442 11.85 47.95 -14.98
C GLY A 442 11.24 47.33 -16.25
N GLY A 443 11.88 46.31 -16.85
CA GLY A 443 11.37 45.60 -18.02
C GLY A 443 10.46 44.43 -17.66
N ALA A 444 9.29 44.34 -18.29
CA ALA A 444 8.25 43.35 -17.96
C ALA A 444 8.73 41.90 -18.18
N GLU A 445 9.57 41.68 -19.18
CA GLU A 445 10.09 40.40 -19.62
C GLU A 445 11.15 39.87 -18.66
N GLN A 446 12.08 40.74 -18.26
CA GLN A 446 13.10 40.48 -17.26
C GLN A 446 12.47 40.14 -15.90
N ILE A 447 11.52 40.97 -15.47
CA ILE A 447 10.80 40.77 -14.20
C ILE A 447 10.04 39.44 -14.23
N HIS A 448 9.32 39.15 -15.32
CA HIS A 448 8.60 37.89 -15.48
C HIS A 448 9.52 36.67 -15.37
N GLY A 449 10.68 36.68 -16.05
CA GLY A 449 11.65 35.59 -15.97
C GLY A 449 12.23 35.42 -14.56
N ALA A 450 12.55 36.53 -13.89
CA ALA A 450 13.11 36.51 -12.54
C ALA A 450 12.13 36.00 -11.49
N LEU A 451 10.89 36.53 -11.46
CA LEU A 451 9.87 36.10 -10.52
C LEU A 451 9.55 34.60 -10.64
N ARG A 452 9.64 34.03 -11.85
CA ARG A 452 9.41 32.60 -12.07
C ARG A 452 10.48 31.73 -11.43
N VAL A 453 11.75 32.12 -11.54
CA VAL A 453 12.84 31.39 -10.86
C VAL A 453 12.74 31.58 -9.35
N ILE A 454 12.46 32.79 -8.88
CA ILE A 454 12.28 33.08 -7.45
C ILE A 454 11.16 32.22 -6.84
N SER A 455 10.00 32.16 -7.49
CA SER A 455 8.90 31.31 -7.06
C SER A 455 9.29 29.83 -6.89
N SER A 456 10.34 29.36 -7.56
CA SER A 456 10.75 27.95 -7.48
C SER A 456 11.77 27.63 -6.40
N PHE A 457 12.55 28.60 -5.90
CA PHE A 457 13.56 28.35 -4.85
C PHE A 457 13.22 29.02 -3.52
N VAL A 458 12.23 29.92 -3.46
CA VAL A 458 11.84 30.56 -2.20
C VAL A 458 11.51 29.54 -1.12
N ASP A 459 10.84 28.44 -1.50
CA ASP A 459 10.48 27.32 -0.61
C ASP A 459 11.72 26.55 -0.11
N ASP A 460 12.85 26.63 -0.83
CA ASP A 460 14.13 25.97 -0.51
C ASP A 460 15.10 26.88 0.27
N ILE A 461 14.70 28.10 0.63
CA ILE A 461 15.54 29.02 1.41
C ILE A 461 15.68 28.47 2.84
N SER A 462 16.92 28.16 3.24
CA SER A 462 17.21 27.72 4.61
C SER A 462 16.97 28.83 5.65
N GLU A 463 16.74 28.44 6.91
CA GLU A 463 16.61 29.35 8.06
C GLU A 463 17.78 30.36 8.15
N THR A 464 19.00 29.90 7.86
CA THR A 464 20.20 30.75 7.89
C THR A 464 20.25 31.78 6.76
N GLN A 465 19.70 31.45 5.59
CA GLN A 465 19.68 32.32 4.40
C GLN A 465 18.49 33.28 4.42
N PHE A 466 17.39 32.91 5.10
CA PHE A 466 16.17 33.69 5.19
C PHE A 466 16.42 35.13 5.64
N SER A 467 17.20 35.30 6.72
CA SER A 467 17.53 36.62 7.28
C SER A 467 18.30 37.54 6.32
N GLN A 468 19.01 36.98 5.35
CA GLN A 468 19.78 37.72 4.35
C GLN A 468 18.96 38.05 3.10
N ILE A 469 18.09 37.12 2.68
CA ILE A 469 17.30 37.24 1.45
C ILE A 469 16.05 38.09 1.66
N ALA A 470 15.36 37.91 2.81
CA ALA A 470 14.09 38.58 3.11
C ALA A 470 14.10 40.11 2.99
N PRO A 471 15.07 40.85 3.58
CA PRO A 471 15.09 42.32 3.51
C PRO A 471 15.26 42.87 2.10
N VAL A 472 15.86 42.08 1.20
CA VAL A 472 16.19 42.49 -0.17
C VAL A 472 15.08 42.10 -1.13
N LEU A 473 14.50 40.91 -0.96
CA LEU A 473 13.49 40.38 -1.87
C LEU A 473 12.10 40.98 -1.62
N LEU A 474 11.65 41.06 -0.36
CA LEU A 474 10.28 41.49 -0.03
C LEU A 474 9.92 42.89 -0.56
N PRO A 475 10.77 43.94 -0.39
CA PRO A 475 10.45 45.27 -0.91
C PRO A 475 10.34 45.29 -2.43
N GLN A 476 11.19 44.53 -3.13
CA GLN A 476 11.18 44.48 -4.59
C GLN A 476 9.93 43.78 -5.14
N VAL A 477 9.50 42.70 -4.48
CA VAL A 477 8.24 42.01 -4.82
C VAL A 477 7.04 42.94 -4.59
N TYR A 478 7.02 43.70 -3.49
CA TYR A 478 5.97 44.68 -3.23
C TYR A 478 5.93 45.81 -4.26
N GLU A 479 7.08 46.38 -4.64
CA GLU A 479 7.17 47.44 -5.66
C GLU A 479 6.60 46.99 -7.01
N ILE A 480 6.86 45.75 -7.43
CA ILE A 480 6.31 45.17 -8.66
C ILE A 480 4.79 44.99 -8.54
N PHE A 481 4.31 44.50 -7.40
CA PHE A 481 2.87 44.33 -7.15
C PHE A 481 2.11 45.66 -7.09
N ALA A 482 2.68 46.69 -6.46
CA ALA A 482 2.05 47.99 -6.27
C ALA A 482 2.04 48.84 -7.55
N ASN A 483 2.95 48.59 -8.48
CA ASN A 483 3.07 49.38 -9.70
C ASN A 483 2.00 49.00 -10.76
N GLU A 484 1.03 49.91 -10.95
CA GLU A 484 -0.06 49.76 -11.91
C GLU A 484 0.38 49.76 -13.39
N ALA A 485 1.62 50.14 -13.70
CA ALA A 485 2.16 50.07 -15.06
C ALA A 485 2.42 48.63 -15.53
N PHE A 486 2.54 47.67 -14.61
CA PHE A 486 2.68 46.26 -14.94
C PHE A 486 1.31 45.59 -15.16
N ASN A 487 1.27 44.61 -16.06
CA ASN A 487 0.05 43.86 -16.33
C ASN A 487 -0.38 43.00 -15.11
N PRO A 488 -1.68 42.63 -15.01
CA PRO A 488 -2.18 41.84 -13.88
C PRO A 488 -1.45 40.51 -13.66
N ARG A 489 -0.92 39.89 -14.72
CA ARG A 489 -0.20 38.60 -14.64
C ARG A 489 1.13 38.72 -13.88
N ILE A 490 1.92 39.76 -14.17
CA ILE A 490 3.19 40.02 -13.47
C ILE A 490 2.92 40.38 -12.00
N ARG A 491 1.90 41.21 -11.76
CA ARG A 491 1.48 41.60 -10.41
C ARG A 491 0.97 40.39 -9.60
N SER A 492 0.16 39.52 -10.21
CA SER A 492 -0.28 38.24 -9.63
C SER A 492 0.90 37.37 -9.23
N ARG A 493 1.89 37.23 -10.12
CA ARG A 493 3.11 36.46 -9.82
C ARG A 493 3.88 37.03 -8.63
N ALA A 494 3.96 38.34 -8.49
CA ALA A 494 4.59 38.96 -7.32
C ALA A 494 3.85 38.60 -6.02
N VAL A 495 2.51 38.62 -6.03
CA VAL A 495 1.68 38.13 -4.90
C VAL A 495 1.96 36.65 -4.61
N SER A 496 2.08 35.81 -5.64
CA SER A 496 2.42 34.39 -5.51
C SER A 496 3.78 34.16 -4.83
N VAL A 497 4.80 34.91 -5.25
CA VAL A 497 6.14 34.87 -4.63
C VAL A 497 6.07 35.31 -3.16
N PHE A 498 5.28 36.33 -2.85
CA PHE A 498 5.05 36.75 -1.47
C PHE A 498 4.39 35.64 -0.65
N ARG A 499 3.33 34.99 -1.15
CA ARG A 499 2.69 33.86 -0.46
C ARG A 499 3.66 32.71 -0.17
N LYS A 500 4.46 32.29 -1.15
CA LYS A 500 5.51 31.27 -0.95
C LYS A 500 6.54 31.67 0.10
N PHE A 501 6.89 32.96 0.12
CA PHE A 501 7.76 33.49 1.16
C PHE A 501 7.11 33.38 2.55
N LEU A 502 5.79 33.59 2.68
CA LEU A 502 5.07 33.38 3.93
C LEU A 502 5.08 31.90 4.36
N THR A 503 4.95 30.97 3.43
CA THR A 503 5.10 29.53 3.71
C THR A 503 6.48 29.22 4.28
N THR A 504 7.53 29.79 3.69
CA THR A 504 8.91 29.63 4.18
C THR A 504 9.08 30.28 5.57
N LEU A 505 8.51 31.47 5.76
CA LEU A 505 8.52 32.18 7.04
C LEU A 505 7.89 31.33 8.15
N LYS A 506 6.77 30.63 7.87
CA LYS A 506 6.11 29.77 8.85
C LYS A 506 7.01 28.63 9.32
N ASN A 507 7.79 28.06 8.40
CA ASN A 507 8.78 27.03 8.73
C ASN A 507 9.92 27.61 9.60
N VAL A 508 10.39 28.81 9.27
CA VAL A 508 11.49 29.47 9.99
C VAL A 508 11.08 29.95 11.39
N GLU A 509 9.82 30.35 11.58
CA GLU A 509 9.25 30.73 12.88
C GLU A 509 9.44 29.64 13.94
N LYS A 510 9.37 28.36 13.54
CA LYS A 510 9.57 27.21 14.44
C LYS A 510 10.97 27.13 15.05
N VAL A 511 11.97 27.76 14.42
CA VAL A 511 13.38 27.69 14.85
C VAL A 511 13.92 29.02 15.32
N ILE A 512 13.45 30.13 14.75
CA ILE A 512 13.87 31.48 15.11
C ILE A 512 12.66 32.24 15.68
N PRO A 513 12.59 32.42 17.01
CA PRO A 513 11.54 33.21 17.65
C PRO A 513 11.50 34.65 17.11
N ASN A 514 10.31 35.26 17.07
CA ASN A 514 10.08 36.66 16.66
C ASN A 514 10.35 36.99 15.18
N VAL A 515 10.63 36.03 14.29
CA VAL A 515 10.84 36.34 12.86
C VAL A 515 9.57 36.90 12.20
N VAL A 516 8.38 36.49 12.64
CA VAL A 516 7.10 37.04 12.14
C VAL A 516 6.96 38.53 12.45
N SER A 517 7.23 38.96 13.68
CA SER A 517 7.15 40.38 14.06
C SER A 517 8.26 41.21 13.40
N GLN A 518 9.41 40.61 13.11
CA GLN A 518 10.52 41.28 12.44
C GLN A 518 10.28 41.48 10.93
N TYR A 519 9.72 40.49 10.23
CA TYR A 519 9.68 40.47 8.76
C TYR A 519 8.28 40.56 8.15
N LEU A 520 7.23 40.04 8.80
CA LEU A 520 5.86 40.06 8.27
C LEU A 520 5.06 41.28 8.74
N GLU A 521 5.00 41.53 10.05
CA GLU A 521 4.20 42.62 10.62
C GLU A 521 4.50 44.01 10.00
N PRO A 522 5.76 44.39 9.71
CA PRO A 522 6.06 45.67 9.06
C PRO A 522 5.55 45.78 7.62
N GLN A 523 5.31 44.65 6.95
CA GLN A 523 4.86 44.59 5.56
C GLN A 523 3.33 44.62 5.45
N LEU A 524 2.62 44.01 6.41
CA LEU A 524 1.17 43.82 6.37
C LEU A 524 0.36 45.11 6.08
N PRO A 525 0.63 46.29 6.69
CA PRO A 525 -0.18 47.48 6.43
C PRO A 525 -0.25 47.86 4.95
N SER A 526 0.90 47.82 4.26
CA SER A 526 1.03 48.23 2.85
C SER A 526 0.42 47.20 1.92
N TRP A 527 0.63 45.91 2.19
CA TRP A 527 0.07 44.80 1.42
C TRP A 527 -1.45 44.74 1.56
N MET A 528 -1.97 44.76 2.79
CA MET A 528 -3.42 44.67 3.06
C MET A 528 -4.18 45.87 2.49
N SER A 529 -3.66 47.09 2.66
CA SER A 529 -4.29 48.28 2.05
C SER A 529 -4.38 48.18 0.52
N SER A 530 -3.32 47.65 -0.11
CA SER A 530 -3.30 47.44 -1.56
C SER A 530 -4.25 46.31 -1.99
N PHE A 531 -4.31 45.21 -1.25
CA PHE A 531 -5.27 44.13 -1.50
C PHE A 531 -6.72 44.63 -1.42
N HIS A 532 -7.08 45.37 -0.37
CA HIS A 532 -8.41 45.94 -0.21
C HIS A 532 -8.75 46.92 -1.34
N ALA A 533 -7.80 47.79 -1.73
CA ALA A 533 -7.99 48.73 -2.84
C ALA A 533 -8.24 48.02 -4.18
N ILE A 534 -7.55 46.91 -4.45
CA ILE A 534 -7.70 46.12 -5.69
C ILE A 534 -8.98 45.27 -5.69
N LEU A 535 -9.36 44.73 -4.53
CA LEU A 535 -10.55 43.89 -4.39
C LEU A 535 -11.86 44.70 -4.35
N ALA A 536 -11.83 45.94 -3.85
CA ALA A 536 -12.99 46.83 -3.73
C ALA A 536 -13.75 47.11 -5.06
N PRO A 537 -13.10 47.39 -6.20
CA PRO A 537 -13.77 47.55 -7.48
C PRO A 537 -14.17 46.20 -8.09
N MET A 538 -15.47 46.04 -8.42
CA MET A 538 -16.01 44.83 -9.03
C MET A 538 -15.82 44.83 -10.56
N HIS A 539 -14.60 44.58 -11.02
CA HIS A 539 -14.32 44.22 -12.42
C HIS A 539 -14.10 42.71 -12.55
N LEU A 540 -14.74 42.08 -13.55
CA LEU A 540 -14.90 40.63 -13.68
C LEU A 540 -14.44 40.12 -15.07
N SER A 541 -13.37 40.71 -15.62
CA SER A 541 -12.69 40.09 -16.77
C SER A 541 -11.87 38.87 -16.30
N ASN A 542 -11.63 37.89 -17.18
CA ASN A 542 -10.87 36.68 -16.84
C ASN A 542 -9.49 36.99 -16.21
N GLU A 543 -8.75 37.93 -16.80
CA GLU A 543 -7.46 38.37 -16.25
C GLU A 543 -7.56 38.97 -14.83
N GLN A 544 -8.69 39.62 -14.51
CA GLN A 544 -8.94 40.17 -13.18
C GLN A 544 -9.42 39.10 -12.20
N ILE A 545 -10.13 38.07 -12.66
CA ILE A 545 -10.49 36.91 -11.84
C ILE A 545 -9.21 36.22 -11.38
N ILE A 546 -8.28 35.88 -12.30
CA ILE A 546 -6.98 35.27 -11.99
C ILE A 546 -6.19 36.12 -10.97
N PHE A 547 -6.08 37.43 -11.22
CA PHE A 547 -5.32 38.30 -10.33
C PHE A 547 -5.95 38.39 -8.93
N LYS A 548 -7.28 38.45 -8.83
CA LYS A 548 -7.99 38.48 -7.55
C LYS A 548 -7.94 37.15 -6.82
N THR A 549 -8.03 36.03 -7.53
CA THR A 549 -7.90 34.68 -6.95
C THR A 549 -6.57 34.55 -6.21
N GLU A 550 -5.46 35.03 -6.79
CA GLU A 550 -4.15 34.98 -6.15
C GLU A 550 -4.07 35.84 -4.87
N ILE A 551 -4.74 36.99 -4.87
CA ILE A 551 -4.89 37.82 -3.66
C ILE A 551 -5.71 37.08 -2.60
N PHE A 552 -6.82 36.43 -2.96
CA PHE A 552 -7.64 35.67 -2.02
C PHE A 552 -6.89 34.47 -1.42
N TYR A 553 -6.13 33.70 -2.21
CA TYR A 553 -5.26 32.65 -1.67
C TYR A 553 -4.26 33.20 -0.64
N THR A 554 -3.72 34.39 -0.90
CA THR A 554 -2.74 35.00 0.02
C THR A 554 -3.41 35.48 1.31
N ILE A 555 -4.61 36.04 1.22
CA ILE A 555 -5.42 36.45 2.38
C ILE A 555 -5.84 35.24 3.21
N GLU A 556 -6.27 34.17 2.55
CA GLU A 556 -6.62 32.90 3.19
C GLU A 556 -5.44 32.33 3.97
N PHE A 557 -4.28 32.19 3.32
CA PHE A 557 -3.05 31.74 3.98
C PHE A 557 -2.67 32.62 5.18
N LEU A 558 -2.75 33.95 5.04
CA LEU A 558 -2.50 34.87 6.16
C LEU A 558 -3.50 34.70 7.31
N ALA A 559 -4.77 34.44 7.01
CA ALA A 559 -5.82 34.25 8.02
C ALA A 559 -5.70 32.90 8.74
N SER A 560 -5.27 31.86 8.03
CA SER A 560 -5.07 30.50 8.55
C SER A 560 -3.78 30.39 9.36
N ASP A 561 -2.64 30.72 8.76
CA ASP A 561 -1.31 30.43 9.32
C ASP A 561 -0.74 31.57 10.21
N PHE A 562 -1.27 32.79 10.06
CA PHE A 562 -0.88 33.98 10.84
C PHE A 562 -2.08 34.75 11.41
N PRO A 563 -2.96 34.08 12.19
CA PRO A 563 -4.22 34.68 12.66
C PRO A 563 -4.01 35.89 13.57
N ILE A 564 -2.93 35.89 14.36
CA ILE A 564 -2.61 36.98 15.32
C ILE A 564 -2.30 38.30 14.57
N PRO A 565 -1.30 38.36 13.65
CA PRO A 565 -1.08 39.55 12.83
C PRO A 565 -2.28 39.94 11.95
N MET A 566 -3.03 38.95 11.44
CA MET A 566 -4.13 39.19 10.49
C MET A 566 -5.39 39.77 11.14
N LYS A 567 -5.58 39.55 12.45
CA LYS A 567 -6.77 39.95 13.22
C LYS A 567 -7.18 41.42 13.03
N ALA A 568 -6.22 42.35 12.91
CA ALA A 568 -6.50 43.77 12.72
C ALA A 568 -7.15 44.11 11.37
N TYR A 569 -6.97 43.26 10.35
CA TYR A 569 -7.40 43.50 8.98
C TYR A 569 -8.67 42.73 8.60
N LEU A 570 -9.03 41.68 9.34
CA LEU A 570 -10.24 40.88 9.09
C LEU A 570 -11.55 41.70 9.05
N PRO A 571 -11.79 42.69 9.94
CA PRO A 571 -13.03 43.48 9.92
C PRO A 571 -13.28 44.22 8.59
N GLU A 572 -12.22 44.65 7.90
CA GLU A 572 -12.31 45.29 6.58
C GLU A 572 -12.30 44.25 5.44
N THR A 573 -11.62 43.12 5.64
CA THR A 573 -11.49 42.04 4.65
C THR A 573 -12.82 41.30 4.42
N ILE A 574 -13.54 40.94 5.48
CA ILE A 574 -14.75 40.09 5.38
C ILE A 574 -15.88 40.73 4.55
N PRO A 575 -16.21 42.03 4.71
CA PRO A 575 -17.19 42.68 3.83
C PRO A 575 -16.82 42.63 2.35
N ILE A 576 -15.52 42.72 2.03
CA ILE A 576 -15.00 42.65 0.65
C ILE A 576 -15.12 41.22 0.11
N VAL A 577 -14.76 40.21 0.91
CA VAL A 577 -14.94 38.77 0.59
C VAL A 577 -16.41 38.47 0.29
N TRP A 578 -17.32 38.89 1.19
CA TRP A 578 -18.77 38.67 1.04
C TRP A 578 -19.37 39.36 -0.18
N ARG A 579 -18.98 40.61 -0.43
CA ARG A 579 -19.40 41.36 -1.63
C ARG A 579 -18.93 40.67 -2.91
N THR A 580 -17.71 40.13 -2.91
CA THR A 580 -17.16 39.40 -4.05
C THR A 580 -17.94 38.10 -4.29
N ALA A 581 -18.22 37.31 -3.24
CA ALA A 581 -19.05 36.11 -3.29
C ALA A 581 -20.43 36.39 -3.91
N SER A 582 -21.10 37.43 -3.40
CA SER A 582 -22.44 37.85 -3.83
C SER A 582 -22.49 38.24 -5.31
N ALA A 583 -21.41 38.85 -5.81
CA ALA A 583 -21.33 39.29 -7.19
C ALA A 583 -20.86 38.20 -8.17
N LEU A 584 -20.22 37.14 -7.68
CA LEU A 584 -19.88 35.95 -8.50
C LEU A 584 -21.10 35.03 -8.69
N PHE A 585 -22.06 35.04 -7.77
CA PHE A 585 -23.24 34.16 -7.80
C PHE A 585 -24.03 34.21 -9.14
N PRO A 586 -24.34 35.38 -9.75
CA PRO A 586 -25.03 35.42 -11.04
C PRO A 586 -24.21 34.81 -12.19
N ILE A 587 -22.88 34.93 -12.14
CA ILE A 587 -21.99 34.37 -13.16
C ILE A 587 -21.88 32.86 -12.98
N TYR A 588 -21.69 32.39 -11.74
CA TYR A 588 -21.69 30.97 -11.41
C TYR A 588 -23.01 30.30 -11.79
N SER A 589 -24.15 30.93 -11.49
CA SER A 589 -25.47 30.40 -11.85
C SER A 589 -25.68 30.28 -13.36
N SER A 590 -25.17 31.22 -14.15
CA SER A 590 -25.33 31.19 -15.61
C SER A 590 -24.37 30.26 -16.34
N THR A 591 -23.18 30.02 -15.77
CA THR A 591 -22.13 29.16 -16.35
C THR A 591 -22.18 27.71 -15.87
N SER A 592 -22.49 27.46 -14.60
CA SER A 592 -22.38 26.13 -13.97
C SER A 592 -23.73 25.48 -13.64
N ILE A 593 -24.81 26.27 -13.45
CA ILE A 593 -26.12 25.74 -13.05
C ILE A 593 -27.10 25.66 -14.22
N VAL A 594 -27.18 26.69 -15.07
CA VAL A 594 -28.18 26.78 -16.16
C VAL A 594 -27.63 26.31 -17.52
N VAL A 595 -26.30 26.16 -17.66
CA VAL A 595 -25.56 25.76 -18.89
C VAL A 595 -26.21 26.27 -20.17
N ASN A 596 -26.04 27.56 -20.46
CA ASN A 596 -26.33 28.07 -21.81
C ASN A 596 -25.16 27.69 -22.73
N GLU A 597 -25.44 26.98 -23.84
CA GLU A 597 -24.46 26.52 -24.86
C GLU A 597 -23.63 27.65 -25.52
N ASN A 598 -23.88 28.92 -25.17
CA ASN A 598 -23.21 30.10 -25.73
C ASN A 598 -22.29 30.84 -24.74
N ILE A 599 -22.06 30.31 -23.54
CA ILE A 599 -21.14 30.91 -22.55
C ILE A 599 -20.10 29.86 -22.17
N ASP A 600 -18.94 29.89 -22.81
CA ASP A 600 -17.79 29.10 -22.37
C ASP A 600 -17.47 29.48 -20.93
N ALA A 601 -17.56 28.51 -20.00
CA ALA A 601 -17.04 28.68 -18.66
C ALA A 601 -15.55 29.03 -18.80
N ALA A 602 -15.17 30.23 -18.36
CA ALA A 602 -13.82 30.74 -18.53
C ALA A 602 -12.84 30.03 -17.58
N GLU A 603 -12.47 28.80 -17.93
CA GLU A 603 -11.30 28.12 -17.40
C GLU A 603 -10.09 28.59 -18.22
N GLU A 604 -9.31 29.51 -17.67
CA GLU A 604 -7.98 29.80 -18.22
C GLU A 604 -6.95 28.96 -17.45
N VAL A 605 -6.18 28.19 -18.22
CA VAL A 605 -4.96 27.57 -17.73
C VAL A 605 -3.93 28.68 -17.63
N ASP A 606 -3.43 28.93 -16.42
CA ASP A 606 -2.41 29.94 -16.20
C ASP A 606 -1.08 29.54 -16.87
N THR A 607 -0.07 30.41 -16.80
CA THR A 607 1.26 30.14 -17.37
C THR A 607 2.00 28.93 -16.78
N ASP A 608 1.48 28.32 -15.72
CA ASP A 608 2.07 27.18 -15.00
C ASP A 608 1.30 25.87 -15.22
N GLY A 609 0.11 25.93 -15.81
CA GLY A 609 -0.72 24.77 -16.05
C GLY A 609 -1.89 24.64 -15.08
N ASP A 610 -2.04 25.58 -14.14
CA ASP A 610 -3.10 25.55 -13.14
C ASP A 610 -4.38 26.10 -13.76
N VAL A 611 -5.46 25.31 -13.65
CA VAL A 611 -6.78 25.75 -14.07
C VAL A 611 -7.29 26.74 -13.01
N GLN A 612 -7.23 28.02 -13.32
CA GLN A 612 -7.79 29.06 -12.47
C GLN A 612 -9.12 29.51 -13.04
N GLY A 613 -10.18 29.25 -12.28
CA GLY A 613 -11.55 29.55 -12.68
C GLY A 613 -12.39 30.10 -11.54
N ILE A 614 -13.68 30.31 -11.83
CA ILE A 614 -14.66 30.81 -10.86
C ILE A 614 -14.77 29.86 -9.65
N GLN A 615 -14.60 28.56 -9.85
CA GLN A 615 -14.68 27.55 -8.78
C GLN A 615 -13.55 27.71 -7.75
N SER A 616 -12.30 27.86 -8.20
CA SER A 616 -11.14 28.08 -7.31
C SER A 616 -11.31 29.35 -6.47
N LEU A 617 -11.82 30.42 -7.09
CA LEU A 617 -12.12 31.67 -6.39
C LEU A 617 -13.23 31.49 -5.34
N LEU A 618 -14.30 30.76 -5.67
CA LEU A 618 -15.39 30.48 -4.73
C LEU A 618 -14.91 29.64 -3.54
N PHE A 619 -14.10 28.61 -3.79
CA PHE A 619 -13.51 27.79 -2.73
C PHE A 619 -12.74 28.66 -1.73
N ASN A 620 -11.82 29.51 -2.21
CA ASN A 620 -11.03 30.39 -1.34
C ASN A 620 -11.89 31.36 -0.55
N ILE A 621 -12.92 31.93 -1.19
CA ILE A 621 -13.87 32.82 -0.53
C ILE A 621 -14.57 32.10 0.63
N PHE A 622 -15.04 30.87 0.41
CA PHE A 622 -15.69 30.08 1.46
C PHE A 622 -14.71 29.61 2.54
N SER A 623 -13.47 29.26 2.18
CA SER A 623 -12.40 28.94 3.15
C SER A 623 -12.17 30.10 4.11
N ILE A 624 -11.98 31.33 3.59
CA ILE A 624 -11.79 32.55 4.42
C ILE A 624 -13.00 32.78 5.34
N LEU A 625 -14.23 32.57 4.84
CA LEU A 625 -15.44 32.72 5.65
C LEU A 625 -15.53 31.65 6.75
N GLY A 626 -15.15 30.41 6.45
CA GLY A 626 -15.07 29.29 7.40
C GLY A 626 -14.10 29.60 8.55
N ILE A 627 -12.84 29.91 8.20
CA ILE A 627 -11.80 30.32 9.15
C ILE A 627 -12.31 31.47 10.04
N ALA A 628 -12.87 32.51 9.43
CA ALA A 628 -13.36 33.67 10.18
C ALA A 628 -14.58 33.33 11.08
N SER A 629 -15.37 32.31 10.75
CA SER A 629 -16.51 31.88 11.56
C SER A 629 -16.10 31.13 12.82
N GLU A 630 -14.96 30.43 12.79
CA GLU A 630 -14.38 29.71 13.92
C GLU A 630 -13.63 30.63 14.90
N MET A 631 -13.17 31.79 14.41
CA MET A 631 -12.50 32.80 15.24
C MET A 631 -13.47 33.44 16.25
N LYS A 632 -13.30 33.13 17.54
CA LYS A 632 -14.10 33.71 18.65
C LYS A 632 -14.24 35.23 18.60
N SER A 633 -13.19 35.95 18.18
CA SER A 633 -13.20 37.41 18.08
C SER A 633 -14.07 37.97 16.93
N MET A 634 -14.38 37.15 15.92
CA MET A 634 -15.18 37.50 14.75
C MET A 634 -16.62 36.99 14.83
N GLY A 635 -17.00 36.27 15.90
CA GLY A 635 -18.35 35.73 16.07
C GLY A 635 -19.46 36.78 15.90
N HIS A 636 -19.25 38.02 16.36
CA HIS A 636 -20.21 39.11 16.17
C HIS A 636 -20.44 39.52 14.70
N ALA A 637 -19.51 39.26 13.79
CA ALA A 637 -19.64 39.56 12.36
C ALA A 637 -20.53 38.54 11.62
N PHE A 638 -20.63 37.32 12.15
CA PHE A 638 -21.51 36.24 11.64
C PHE A 638 -22.84 36.15 12.40
N VAL A 639 -23.03 36.98 13.42
CA VAL A 639 -24.31 37.14 14.13
C VAL A 639 -25.23 38.04 13.30
N VAL A 640 -26.23 37.43 12.66
CA VAL A 640 -27.29 38.18 11.96
C VAL A 640 -28.19 38.88 13.00
N PRO A 641 -28.41 40.21 12.92
CA PRO A 641 -29.35 40.89 13.81
C PRO A 641 -30.81 40.62 13.41
N GLU A 642 -31.59 40.12 14.38
CA GLU A 642 -33.07 40.03 14.59
C GLU A 642 -34.08 40.02 13.41
N SER A 643 -33.67 39.92 12.14
CA SER A 643 -34.59 39.93 10.99
C SER A 643 -34.37 38.82 9.96
N GLY A 644 -33.52 37.82 10.25
CA GLY A 644 -33.36 36.66 9.36
C GLY A 644 -32.15 35.77 9.63
N ALA A 645 -31.99 35.26 10.85
CA ALA A 645 -30.92 34.30 11.18
C ALA A 645 -31.37 32.84 10.95
N PRO A 646 -30.51 31.95 10.42
CA PRO A 646 -30.61 30.51 10.69
C PRO A 646 -30.38 30.31 12.20
N SER A 647 -31.31 29.59 12.84
CA SER A 647 -31.44 29.54 14.28
C SER A 647 -30.34 28.73 14.96
N ASP A 648 -30.26 28.85 16.29
CA ASP A 648 -29.53 27.99 17.24
C ASP A 648 -29.61 26.48 16.93
N PHE A 649 -30.55 26.08 16.08
CA PHE A 649 -30.66 24.78 15.44
C PHE A 649 -29.39 24.30 14.72
N LEU A 650 -28.76 25.11 13.85
CA LEU A 650 -27.57 24.64 13.10
C LEU A 650 -26.35 24.47 14.00
N ARG A 651 -26.22 25.36 15.00
CA ARG A 651 -25.20 25.24 16.05
C ARG A 651 -25.42 24.00 16.93
N GLY A 652 -26.68 23.75 17.32
CA GLY A 652 -27.04 22.55 18.09
C GLY A 652 -26.89 21.24 17.30
N LEU A 653 -27.14 21.25 15.98
CA LEU A 653 -27.00 20.08 15.09
C LEU A 653 -25.54 19.69 14.87
N ALA A 654 -24.64 20.68 14.78
CA ALA A 654 -23.21 20.46 14.62
C ALA A 654 -22.53 20.03 15.93
N GLU A 655 -22.97 20.57 17.08
CA GLU A 655 -22.34 20.29 18.37
C GLU A 655 -22.85 18.98 19.03
N LYS A 656 -24.18 18.72 19.04
CA LYS A 656 -24.79 17.49 19.61
C LYS A 656 -26.15 17.18 18.98
N PRO A 657 -26.23 16.27 17.98
CA PRO A 657 -27.50 15.91 17.31
C PRO A 657 -28.59 15.42 18.27
N GLU A 658 -28.20 14.72 19.33
CA GLU A 658 -29.08 14.14 20.35
C GLU A 658 -29.76 15.19 21.25
N ALA A 659 -29.22 16.40 21.33
CA ALA A 659 -29.76 17.49 22.15
C ALA A 659 -30.97 18.19 21.49
N VAL A 660 -31.27 17.87 20.24
CA VAL A 660 -32.35 18.50 19.46
C VAL A 660 -33.65 17.69 19.63
N SER A 661 -34.53 18.17 20.52
CA SER A 661 -35.80 17.51 20.89
C SER A 661 -36.79 17.20 19.74
N HIS A 662 -36.52 17.62 18.51
CA HIS A 662 -37.36 17.39 17.33
C HIS A 662 -36.66 16.58 16.22
N PHE A 663 -35.37 16.26 16.35
CA PHE A 663 -34.61 15.53 15.33
C PHE A 663 -35.16 14.11 15.10
N ASN A 664 -35.64 13.46 16.18
CA ASN A 664 -36.21 12.11 16.11
C ASN A 664 -37.38 11.96 15.12
N GLN A 665 -38.11 13.04 14.82
CA GLN A 665 -39.21 13.02 13.86
C GLN A 665 -38.73 12.96 12.40
N PHE A 666 -37.49 13.37 12.13
CA PHE A 666 -36.91 13.43 10.79
C PHE A 666 -36.04 12.21 10.45
N ILE A 667 -35.68 11.38 11.43
CA ILE A 667 -34.86 10.17 11.23
C ILE A 667 -35.48 9.25 10.17
N GLY A 668 -36.76 8.91 10.31
CA GLY A 668 -37.45 8.02 9.36
C GLY A 668 -37.40 8.53 7.90
N PRO A 669 -37.84 9.78 7.64
CA PRO A 669 -37.71 10.39 6.32
C PRO A 669 -36.28 10.46 5.77
N ILE A 670 -35.27 10.70 6.62
CA ILE A 670 -33.86 10.73 6.19
C ILE A 670 -33.40 9.32 5.80
N ILE A 671 -33.69 8.30 6.60
CA ILE A 671 -33.38 6.89 6.26
C ILE A 671 -34.03 6.48 4.94
N GLU A 672 -35.29 6.87 4.72
CA GLU A 672 -36.02 6.59 3.48
C GLU A 672 -35.36 7.27 2.27
N CYS A 673 -34.95 8.54 2.44
CA CYS A 673 -34.22 9.29 1.41
C CYS A 673 -32.88 8.62 1.08
N ILE A 674 -32.07 8.27 2.09
CA ILE A 674 -30.80 7.58 1.90
C ILE A 674 -31.01 6.23 1.19
N CYS A 675 -32.01 5.43 1.60
CA CYS A 675 -32.34 4.17 0.93
C CYS A 675 -32.71 4.35 -0.55
N SER A 676 -33.33 5.48 -0.92
CA SER A 676 -33.66 5.80 -2.31
C SER A 676 -32.45 6.20 -3.15
N MET A 677 -31.41 6.75 -2.52
CA MET A 677 -30.20 7.24 -3.17
C MET A 677 -29.09 6.18 -3.26
N LEU A 678 -29.00 5.28 -2.29
CA LEU A 678 -27.98 4.22 -2.18
C LEU A 678 -27.74 3.44 -3.49
N PRO A 679 -28.78 2.99 -4.24
CA PRO A 679 -28.57 2.20 -5.46
C PRO A 679 -27.88 2.93 -6.61
N ASN A 680 -27.95 4.26 -6.62
CA ASN A 680 -27.42 5.10 -7.70
C ASN A 680 -26.20 5.92 -7.26
N ALA A 681 -25.81 5.81 -5.98
CA ALA A 681 -24.64 6.49 -5.46
C ALA A 681 -23.36 5.78 -5.92
N ALA A 682 -22.34 6.56 -6.25
CA ALA A 682 -21.03 6.07 -6.66
C ALA A 682 -19.93 6.86 -5.94
N ASP A 683 -18.76 6.24 -5.82
CA ASP A 683 -17.53 6.84 -5.30
C ASP A 683 -17.76 7.54 -3.93
N ASP A 684 -17.29 8.78 -3.79
CA ASP A 684 -17.34 9.55 -2.54
C ASP A 684 -18.77 9.80 -2.05
N PHE A 685 -19.75 9.91 -2.96
CA PHE A 685 -21.14 10.13 -2.57
C PHE A 685 -21.76 8.90 -1.89
N LEU A 686 -21.38 7.69 -2.32
CA LEU A 686 -21.81 6.45 -1.65
C LEU A 686 -21.24 6.39 -0.23
N LEU A 687 -19.97 6.75 -0.06
CA LEU A 687 -19.30 6.75 1.24
C LEU A 687 -19.93 7.75 2.20
N LEU A 688 -20.20 8.98 1.75
CA LEU A 688 -20.93 9.99 2.53
C LEU A 688 -22.30 9.49 3.01
N LEU A 689 -23.06 8.81 2.14
CA LEU A 689 -24.37 8.26 2.52
C LEU A 689 -24.25 7.15 3.58
N LEU A 690 -23.26 6.27 3.46
CA LEU A 690 -23.02 5.19 4.42
C LEU A 690 -22.53 5.74 5.77
N GLU A 691 -21.63 6.72 5.77
CA GLU A 691 -21.16 7.41 6.98
C GLU A 691 -22.30 8.15 7.67
N THR A 692 -23.19 8.79 6.90
CA THR A 692 -24.38 9.45 7.45
C THR A 692 -25.34 8.44 8.10
N LEU A 693 -25.41 7.19 7.62
CA LEU A 693 -26.26 6.16 8.22
C LEU A 693 -25.77 5.71 9.60
N ILE A 694 -24.46 5.67 9.85
CA ILE A 694 -23.86 5.16 11.09
C ILE A 694 -24.45 5.83 12.34
N PRO A 695 -24.38 7.18 12.51
CA PRO A 695 -24.98 7.83 13.66
C PRO A 695 -26.50 7.78 13.60
N LEU A 696 -27.11 7.90 12.40
CA LEU A 696 -28.55 7.99 12.23
C LEU A 696 -29.29 6.75 12.76
N VAL A 697 -28.73 5.55 12.55
CA VAL A 697 -29.34 4.31 13.04
C VAL A 697 -29.15 4.09 14.55
N LYS A 698 -28.21 4.79 15.20
CA LYS A 698 -28.03 4.78 16.67
C LYS A 698 -29.12 5.60 17.38
N VAL A 699 -29.56 6.72 16.80
CA VAL A 699 -30.42 7.71 17.48
C VAL A 699 -31.80 7.16 17.89
N ASP A 700 -32.49 6.43 17.01
CA ASP A 700 -33.78 5.80 17.34
C ASP A 700 -33.85 4.35 16.84
N SER A 701 -33.55 3.44 17.76
CA SER A 701 -33.59 1.99 17.53
C SER A 701 -34.99 1.47 17.17
N ALA A 702 -36.08 2.10 17.62
CA ALA A 702 -37.44 1.65 17.34
C ALA A 702 -37.93 2.14 15.95
N ALA A 703 -37.55 3.36 15.56
CA ALA A 703 -37.84 3.88 14.23
C ALA A 703 -37.09 3.11 13.14
N THR A 704 -35.81 2.79 13.36
CA THR A 704 -34.94 2.07 12.40
C THR A 704 -35.51 0.70 12.02
N VAL A 705 -36.12 -0.03 12.96
CA VAL A 705 -36.71 -1.37 12.72
C VAL A 705 -37.77 -1.34 11.61
N LYS A 706 -38.51 -0.23 11.44
CA LYS A 706 -39.54 -0.12 10.38
C LYS A 706 -38.95 -0.18 8.97
N TYR A 707 -37.69 0.21 8.83
CA TYR A 707 -36.98 0.28 7.55
C TYR A 707 -36.08 -0.95 7.30
N GLU A 708 -36.05 -1.92 8.22
CA GLU A 708 -35.25 -3.16 8.12
C GLU A 708 -35.39 -3.86 6.78
N ALA A 709 -36.65 -4.01 6.31
CA ALA A 709 -36.97 -4.77 5.11
C ALA A 709 -36.44 -4.13 3.82
N THR A 710 -36.09 -2.85 3.86
CA THR A 710 -35.52 -2.09 2.73
C THR A 710 -34.03 -1.85 2.93
N LEU A 711 -33.61 -1.44 4.13
CA LEU A 711 -32.23 -1.07 4.43
C LEU A 711 -31.28 -2.28 4.39
N VAL A 712 -31.64 -3.40 5.02
CA VAL A 712 -30.75 -4.57 5.11
C VAL A 712 -30.43 -5.16 3.73
N PRO A 713 -31.41 -5.41 2.83
CA PRO A 713 -31.10 -5.88 1.47
C PRO A 713 -30.24 -4.91 0.66
N LEU A 714 -30.44 -3.60 0.80
CA LEU A 714 -29.63 -2.59 0.10
C LEU A 714 -28.19 -2.59 0.59
N LEU A 715 -27.96 -2.71 1.90
CA LEU A 715 -26.61 -2.82 2.45
C LEU A 715 -25.90 -4.10 1.98
N VAL A 716 -26.62 -5.23 1.90
CA VAL A 716 -26.07 -6.48 1.31
C VAL A 716 -25.75 -6.30 -0.17
N GLN A 717 -26.58 -5.59 -0.92
CA GLN A 717 -26.33 -5.30 -2.33
C GLN A 717 -25.08 -4.43 -2.51
N VAL A 718 -24.93 -3.36 -1.72
CA VAL A 718 -23.74 -2.50 -1.75
C VAL A 718 -22.49 -3.29 -1.35
N TRP A 719 -22.56 -4.07 -0.28
CA TRP A 719 -21.47 -4.93 0.17
C TRP A 719 -21.00 -5.92 -0.90
N THR A 720 -21.94 -6.55 -1.61
CA THR A 720 -21.61 -7.54 -2.66
C THR A 720 -21.23 -6.91 -4.01
N ALA A 721 -21.69 -5.69 -4.29
CA ALA A 721 -21.36 -4.97 -5.53
C ALA A 721 -19.95 -4.35 -5.51
N HIS A 722 -19.42 -4.04 -4.32
CA HIS A 722 -18.13 -3.36 -4.13
C HIS A 722 -17.14 -4.20 -3.29
N PRO A 723 -16.77 -5.43 -3.74
CA PRO A 723 -15.95 -6.33 -2.94
C PRO A 723 -14.49 -5.90 -2.78
N ASP A 724 -13.97 -5.09 -3.71
CA ASP A 724 -12.58 -4.60 -3.71
C ASP A 724 -12.44 -3.22 -3.03
N ASP A 725 -13.55 -2.60 -2.62
CA ASP A 725 -13.55 -1.29 -1.96
C ASP A 725 -13.57 -1.45 -0.44
N ASN A 726 -12.39 -1.35 0.18
CA ASN A 726 -12.24 -1.52 1.62
C ASN A 726 -13.03 -0.48 2.43
N LEU A 727 -13.19 0.75 1.93
CA LEU A 727 -13.86 1.83 2.66
C LEU A 727 -15.37 1.60 2.71
N VAL A 728 -15.95 1.25 1.56
CA VAL A 728 -17.38 0.89 1.49
C VAL A 728 -17.66 -0.32 2.38
N ASN A 729 -16.78 -1.33 2.36
CA ASN A 729 -16.89 -2.49 3.23
C ASN A 729 -16.89 -2.09 4.71
N VAL A 730 -15.92 -1.30 5.17
CA VAL A 730 -15.85 -0.84 6.58
C VAL A 730 -17.13 -0.11 7.00
N CYS A 731 -17.62 0.83 6.20
CA CYS A 731 -18.84 1.57 6.54
C CYS A 731 -20.07 0.65 6.61
N VAL A 732 -20.24 -0.27 5.66
CA VAL A 732 -21.35 -1.23 5.70
C VAL A 732 -21.26 -2.17 6.91
N MET A 733 -20.05 -2.63 7.25
CA MET A 733 -19.79 -3.47 8.42
C MET A 733 -20.13 -2.76 9.74
N ASN A 734 -19.80 -1.48 9.85
CA ASN A 734 -20.13 -0.66 11.01
C ASN A 734 -21.65 -0.51 11.17
N VAL A 735 -22.36 -0.25 10.06
CA VAL A 735 -23.83 -0.21 10.07
C VAL A 735 -24.40 -1.55 10.54
N PHE A 736 -23.98 -2.68 9.97
CA PHE A 736 -24.45 -4.00 10.41
C PHE A 736 -24.17 -4.30 11.89
N THR A 737 -23.01 -3.89 12.39
CA THR A 737 -22.63 -4.05 13.79
C THR A 737 -23.60 -3.30 14.71
N ILE A 738 -23.93 -2.05 14.37
CA ILE A 738 -24.91 -1.26 15.14
C ILE A 738 -26.31 -1.88 15.07
N LEU A 739 -26.74 -2.30 13.88
CA LEU A 739 -28.05 -2.96 13.70
C LEU A 739 -28.14 -4.27 14.50
N SER A 740 -27.03 -5.01 14.63
CA SER A 740 -26.99 -6.27 15.41
C SER A 740 -27.16 -6.06 16.92
N LYS A 741 -26.71 -4.90 17.46
CA LYS A 741 -26.88 -4.54 18.88
C LYS A 741 -28.35 -4.24 19.23
N ASN A 742 -29.22 -4.01 18.25
CA ASN A 742 -30.65 -3.74 18.46
C ASN A 742 -31.47 -5.05 18.63
N PRO A 743 -32.02 -5.33 19.83
CA PRO A 743 -32.74 -6.58 20.12
C PRO A 743 -34.00 -6.78 19.26
N LEU A 744 -34.65 -5.69 18.84
CA LEU A 744 -35.86 -5.72 18.03
C LEU A 744 -35.59 -6.06 16.57
N MET A 745 -34.35 -5.87 16.10
CA MET A 745 -33.94 -6.06 14.71
C MET A 745 -33.23 -7.39 14.48
N LEU A 746 -32.59 -7.95 15.52
CA LEU A 746 -31.72 -9.12 15.43
C LEU A 746 -32.36 -10.32 14.71
N THR A 747 -33.59 -10.68 15.06
CA THR A 747 -34.27 -11.85 14.44
C THR A 747 -34.50 -11.66 12.93
N ALA A 748 -34.87 -10.45 12.52
CA ALA A 748 -35.09 -10.13 11.11
C ALA A 748 -33.75 -10.07 10.35
N LEU A 749 -32.74 -9.46 10.97
CA LEU A 749 -31.37 -9.40 10.47
C LEU A 749 -30.80 -10.81 10.24
N GLN A 750 -30.93 -11.72 11.21
CA GLN A 750 -30.50 -13.11 11.10
C GLN A 750 -31.23 -13.86 9.99
N ALA A 751 -32.54 -13.66 9.84
CA ALA A 751 -33.31 -14.31 8.78
C ALA A 751 -32.83 -13.93 7.37
N ARG A 752 -32.26 -12.72 7.18
CA ARG A 752 -31.77 -12.23 5.89
C ARG A 752 -30.27 -12.47 5.66
N LEU A 753 -29.44 -12.23 6.69
CA LEU A 753 -27.98 -12.31 6.57
C LEU A 753 -27.43 -13.72 6.77
N LEU A 754 -28.02 -14.55 7.63
CA LEU A 754 -27.43 -15.85 7.96
C LEU A 754 -27.34 -16.81 6.76
N PRO A 755 -28.35 -16.92 5.87
CA PRO A 755 -28.24 -17.78 4.68
C PRO A 755 -27.11 -17.42 3.71
N PRO A 756 -26.95 -16.15 3.24
CA PRO A 756 -25.86 -15.80 2.34
C PRO A 756 -24.48 -15.92 3.01
N LEU A 757 -24.38 -15.66 4.32
CA LEU A 757 -23.12 -15.84 5.06
C LEU A 757 -22.74 -17.33 5.19
N CYS A 758 -23.70 -18.21 5.46
CA CYS A 758 -23.46 -19.66 5.49
C CYS A 758 -23.00 -20.19 4.13
N HIS A 759 -23.56 -19.67 3.03
CA HIS A 759 -23.12 -20.03 1.68
C HIS A 759 -21.68 -19.55 1.42
N SER A 760 -21.38 -18.31 1.81
CA SER A 760 -20.06 -17.69 1.61
C SER A 760 -18.96 -18.43 2.36
N VAL A 761 -19.18 -18.80 3.63
CA VAL A 761 -18.19 -19.52 4.44
C VAL A 761 -18.00 -20.98 3.99
N ALA A 762 -19.01 -21.57 3.35
CA ALA A 762 -18.92 -22.91 2.75
C ALA A 762 -18.26 -22.93 1.36
N ASP A 763 -18.16 -21.80 0.68
CA ASP A 763 -17.60 -21.71 -0.67
C ASP A 763 -16.08 -21.57 -0.66
N ALA A 764 -15.39 -22.68 -0.99
CA ALA A 764 -13.95 -22.71 -1.10
C ALA A 764 -13.41 -21.86 -2.28
N ASN A 765 -14.21 -21.56 -3.30
CA ASN A 765 -13.78 -20.69 -4.40
C ASN A 765 -13.74 -19.23 -3.95
N LEU A 766 -14.76 -18.79 -3.19
CA LEU A 766 -14.81 -17.44 -2.62
C LEU A 766 -13.57 -17.18 -1.75
N MET A 767 -13.22 -18.14 -0.89
CA MET A 767 -12.01 -18.09 -0.05
C MET A 767 -10.71 -17.87 -0.85
N ASN A 768 -10.59 -18.43 -2.06
CA ASN A 768 -9.37 -18.36 -2.87
C ASN A 768 -9.35 -17.22 -3.89
N GLN A 769 -10.51 -16.78 -4.38
CA GLN A 769 -10.62 -15.78 -5.44
C GLN A 769 -10.96 -14.38 -4.91
N GLN A 770 -11.72 -14.30 -3.82
CA GLN A 770 -12.21 -13.06 -3.21
C GLN A 770 -12.09 -13.16 -1.68
N SER A 771 -10.86 -13.28 -1.18
CA SER A 771 -10.59 -13.48 0.25
C SER A 771 -11.13 -12.35 1.13
N GLY A 772 -11.21 -11.11 0.62
CA GLY A 772 -11.82 -9.97 1.32
C GLY A 772 -13.29 -10.21 1.69
N ILE A 773 -14.13 -10.65 0.73
CA ILE A 773 -15.54 -10.98 0.97
C ILE A 773 -15.66 -12.16 1.94
N TYR A 774 -14.79 -13.16 1.80
CA TYR A 774 -14.77 -14.30 2.71
C TYR A 774 -14.48 -13.85 4.15
N SER A 775 -13.44 -13.03 4.32
CA SER A 775 -13.04 -12.46 5.61
C SER A 775 -14.15 -11.63 6.22
N SER A 776 -14.75 -10.71 5.46
CA SER A 776 -15.87 -9.88 5.95
C SER A 776 -17.12 -10.70 6.27
N SER A 777 -17.36 -11.81 5.56
CA SER A 777 -18.43 -12.75 5.88
C SER A 777 -18.21 -13.41 7.25
N VAL A 778 -16.96 -13.79 7.56
CA VAL A 778 -16.59 -14.37 8.85
C VAL A 778 -16.76 -13.34 9.97
N ILE A 779 -16.38 -12.08 9.74
CA ILE A 779 -16.59 -10.97 10.69
C ILE A 779 -18.09 -10.78 10.97
N LEU A 780 -18.94 -10.68 9.93
CA LEU A 780 -20.39 -10.53 10.11
C LEU A 780 -21.00 -11.70 10.88
N LEU A 781 -20.52 -12.92 10.66
CA LEU A 781 -20.95 -14.06 11.45
C LEU A 781 -20.56 -13.89 12.92
N GLY A 782 -19.32 -13.47 13.22
CA GLY A 782 -18.87 -13.15 14.57
C GLY A 782 -19.78 -12.13 15.26
N VAL A 783 -20.13 -11.06 14.57
CA VAL A 783 -21.08 -10.03 15.03
C VAL A 783 -22.45 -10.63 15.36
N LEU A 784 -23.03 -11.43 14.45
CA LEU A 784 -24.34 -12.07 14.67
C LEU A 784 -24.33 -13.09 15.82
N ILE A 785 -23.21 -13.81 16.00
CA ILE A 785 -23.04 -14.77 17.09
C ILE A 785 -22.96 -14.03 18.43
N ARG A 786 -22.17 -12.96 18.53
CA ARG A 786 -22.06 -12.14 19.76
C ARG A 786 -23.40 -11.52 20.17
N ALA A 787 -24.19 -11.09 19.20
CA ALA A 787 -25.53 -10.54 19.43
C ALA A 787 -26.59 -11.62 19.78
N SER A 788 -26.34 -12.90 19.47
CA SER A 788 -27.29 -13.99 19.73
C SER A 788 -27.41 -14.33 21.21
N ALA A 789 -28.61 -14.74 21.62
CA ALA A 789 -28.82 -15.34 22.94
C ALA A 789 -28.16 -16.73 23.03
N SER A 790 -27.72 -17.10 24.23
CA SER A 790 -27.26 -18.46 24.56
C SER A 790 -28.44 -19.31 25.06
N PRO A 791 -28.58 -20.58 24.65
CA PRO A 791 -27.74 -21.33 23.70
C PRO A 791 -27.97 -20.91 22.25
N LEU A 792 -26.97 -21.14 21.38
CA LEU A 792 -27.02 -20.69 19.99
C LEU A 792 -28.05 -21.48 19.17
N PRO A 793 -28.71 -20.85 18.18
CA PRO A 793 -29.51 -21.58 17.20
C PRO A 793 -28.70 -22.70 16.51
N PRO A 794 -29.28 -23.90 16.29
CA PRO A 794 -28.55 -25.05 15.75
C PRO A 794 -27.83 -24.79 14.43
N VAL A 795 -28.32 -23.84 13.61
CA VAL A 795 -27.76 -23.47 12.31
C VAL A 795 -26.29 -23.04 12.41
N TYR A 796 -25.88 -22.35 13.47
CA TYR A 796 -24.49 -21.94 13.66
C TYR A 796 -23.56 -23.16 13.82
N MET A 797 -24.01 -24.18 14.54
CA MET A 797 -23.22 -25.41 14.75
C MET A 797 -23.28 -26.38 13.58
N THR A 798 -24.37 -26.40 12.79
CA THR A 798 -24.48 -27.30 11.63
C THR A 798 -23.87 -26.73 10.36
N SER A 799 -23.97 -25.42 10.15
CA SER A 799 -23.71 -24.77 8.85
C SER A 799 -22.56 -23.77 8.87
N VAL A 800 -22.18 -23.23 10.03
CA VAL A 800 -21.08 -22.24 10.15
C VAL A 800 -19.82 -22.89 10.73
N PHE A 801 -19.95 -23.60 11.85
CA PHE A 801 -18.79 -24.16 12.57
C PHE A 801 -17.95 -25.14 11.72
N PRO A 802 -18.50 -26.17 11.04
CA PRO A 802 -17.67 -27.12 10.30
C PRO A 802 -16.92 -26.50 9.10
N PRO A 803 -17.55 -25.66 8.25
CA PRO A 803 -16.84 -24.99 7.16
C PRO A 803 -15.79 -23.98 7.65
N LEU A 804 -16.06 -23.25 8.75
CA LEU A 804 -15.10 -22.32 9.36
C LEU A 804 -13.82 -23.06 9.81
N ILE A 805 -13.96 -24.16 10.54
CA ILE A 805 -12.81 -24.98 10.98
C ILE A 805 -12.04 -25.52 9.77
N LYS A 806 -12.74 -25.99 8.74
CA LYS A 806 -12.09 -26.46 7.51
C LYS A 806 -11.31 -25.34 6.82
N ALA A 807 -11.85 -24.13 6.76
CA ALA A 807 -11.19 -22.97 6.17
C ALA A 807 -9.93 -22.58 6.96
N MET A 808 -10.00 -22.52 8.29
CA MET A 808 -8.85 -22.23 9.15
C MET A 808 -7.73 -23.29 9.05
N MET A 809 -8.07 -24.55 8.74
CA MET A 809 -7.07 -25.60 8.54
C MET A 809 -6.36 -25.52 7.18
N VAL A 810 -7.03 -24.99 6.16
CA VAL A 810 -6.54 -25.00 4.76
C VAL A 810 -5.95 -23.66 4.35
N SER A 811 -6.48 -22.55 4.84
CA SER A 811 -6.10 -21.19 4.44
C SER A 811 -4.63 -20.86 4.78
N GLU A 812 -4.00 -20.10 3.89
CA GLU A 812 -2.70 -19.45 4.09
C GLU A 812 -2.84 -17.93 4.28
N ASP A 813 -4.06 -17.39 4.18
CA ASP A 813 -4.36 -15.98 4.38
C ASP A 813 -4.47 -15.66 5.88
N ASN A 814 -3.60 -14.77 6.37
CA ASN A 814 -3.55 -14.38 7.77
C ASN A 814 -4.84 -13.69 8.23
N ALA A 815 -5.52 -12.93 7.36
CA ALA A 815 -6.78 -12.27 7.73
C ALA A 815 -7.86 -13.32 8.02
N ILE A 816 -8.01 -14.32 7.16
CA ILE A 816 -8.97 -15.42 7.37
C ILE A 816 -8.67 -16.19 8.65
N LEU A 817 -7.39 -16.41 8.98
CA LEU A 817 -6.98 -17.08 10.21
C LEU A 817 -7.30 -16.24 11.45
N GLN A 818 -7.07 -14.94 11.39
CA GLN A 818 -7.37 -13.99 12.46
C GLN A 818 -8.88 -13.87 12.69
N GLU A 819 -9.66 -13.55 11.66
CA GLU A 819 -11.12 -13.42 11.77
C GLU A 819 -11.78 -14.75 12.12
N GLY A 820 -11.21 -15.87 11.67
CA GLY A 820 -11.63 -17.20 12.08
C GLY A 820 -11.41 -17.46 13.57
N GLN A 821 -10.33 -16.95 14.16
CA GLN A 821 -10.08 -17.03 15.60
C GLN A 821 -11.10 -16.22 16.41
N ASP A 822 -11.40 -14.98 16.01
CA ASP A 822 -12.41 -14.14 16.69
C ASP A 822 -13.82 -14.75 16.58
N CYS A 823 -14.19 -15.21 15.39
CA CYS A 823 -15.48 -15.87 15.17
C CYS A 823 -15.60 -17.16 15.99
N LEU A 824 -14.53 -17.97 16.06
CA LEU A 824 -14.48 -19.15 16.91
C LEU A 824 -14.56 -18.79 18.40
N GLN A 825 -13.86 -17.74 18.83
CA GLN A 825 -13.94 -17.24 20.20
C GLN A 825 -15.39 -16.90 20.58
N SER A 826 -16.09 -16.21 19.68
CA SER A 826 -17.51 -15.85 19.85
C SER A 826 -18.40 -17.10 20.00
N LEU A 827 -18.19 -18.14 19.20
CA LEU A 827 -18.92 -19.42 19.32
C LEU A 827 -18.66 -20.11 20.66
N MET A 828 -17.41 -20.11 21.11
CA MET A 828 -17.02 -20.77 22.37
C MET A 828 -17.57 -20.05 23.59
N LEU A 829 -17.63 -18.72 23.57
CA LEU A 829 -18.21 -17.93 24.66
C LEU A 829 -19.72 -18.18 24.78
N LYS A 830 -20.44 -18.26 23.64
CA LYS A 830 -21.89 -18.43 23.62
C LYS A 830 -22.37 -19.86 23.85
N ASP A 831 -21.75 -20.89 23.26
CA ASP A 831 -22.22 -22.28 23.38
C ASP A 831 -21.07 -23.30 23.41
N PHE A 832 -20.28 -23.27 24.49
CA PHE A 832 -19.17 -24.18 24.69
C PHE A 832 -19.60 -25.66 24.66
N GLN A 833 -20.76 -25.99 25.22
CA GLN A 833 -21.21 -27.38 25.31
C GLN A 833 -21.55 -27.95 23.94
N ALA A 834 -22.19 -27.19 23.05
CA ALA A 834 -22.46 -27.63 21.68
C ALA A 834 -21.16 -27.86 20.88
N VAL A 835 -20.17 -26.99 21.05
CA VAL A 835 -18.83 -27.14 20.45
C VAL A 835 -18.17 -28.45 20.92
N VAL A 836 -18.22 -28.74 22.23
CA VAL A 836 -17.69 -29.98 22.82
C VAL A 836 -18.48 -31.23 22.42
N GLN A 837 -19.80 -31.15 22.29
CA GLN A 837 -20.62 -32.29 21.87
C GLN A 837 -20.37 -32.68 20.42
N TRP A 838 -20.28 -31.70 19.52
CA TRP A 838 -19.89 -31.93 18.13
C TRP A 838 -18.48 -32.55 18.04
N TYR A 839 -17.57 -32.09 18.90
CA TYR A 839 -16.21 -32.60 19.04
C TYR A 839 -16.14 -34.09 19.42
N PHE A 840 -16.91 -34.52 20.43
CA PHE A 840 -16.91 -35.92 20.87
C PHE A 840 -17.46 -36.89 19.80
N ALA A 841 -18.27 -36.38 18.86
CA ALA A 841 -18.91 -37.19 17.83
C ALA A 841 -18.00 -37.54 16.65
N ILE A 842 -16.91 -36.80 16.40
CA ILE A 842 -16.18 -36.87 15.12
C ILE A 842 -14.70 -37.30 15.24
N LEU A 843 -13.90 -36.86 16.23
CA LEU A 843 -12.50 -37.29 16.43
C LEU A 843 -11.98 -36.79 17.80
N GLY A 844 -11.49 -37.69 18.65
CA GLY A 844 -11.16 -37.40 20.05
C GLY A 844 -9.88 -36.60 20.34
N ASN A 845 -9.56 -35.50 19.65
CA ASN A 845 -8.47 -34.56 20.03
C ASN A 845 -8.42 -33.20 19.27
N THR A 846 -9.54 -32.60 18.86
CA THR A 846 -9.60 -31.30 18.11
C THR A 846 -9.27 -29.99 18.89
N VAL A 847 -9.33 -29.93 20.22
CA VAL A 847 -8.84 -28.75 20.99
C VAL A 847 -7.34 -28.67 20.79
N THR A 848 -6.69 -29.82 20.64
CA THR A 848 -5.34 -29.93 20.11
C THR A 848 -5.25 -29.35 18.70
N ILE A 849 -6.13 -29.63 17.73
CA ILE A 849 -5.97 -29.21 16.31
C ILE A 849 -6.00 -27.68 16.10
N VAL A 850 -6.89 -26.94 16.76
CA VAL A 850 -6.92 -25.45 16.66
C VAL A 850 -5.78 -24.82 17.47
N LEU A 851 -5.24 -25.52 18.46
CA LEU A 851 -4.12 -25.05 19.29
C LEU A 851 -2.75 -25.61 18.84
N THR A 852 -2.71 -26.65 17.99
CA THR A 852 -1.50 -27.26 17.37
C THR A 852 -1.30 -26.85 15.93
N SER A 853 -2.29 -26.24 15.27
CA SER A 853 -2.04 -25.39 14.09
C SER A 853 -1.04 -24.26 14.41
N SER A 854 -0.86 -23.90 15.70
CA SER A 854 0.20 -23.01 16.18
C SER A 854 1.54 -23.70 16.50
N ARG A 855 1.60 -25.05 16.54
CA ARG A 855 2.73 -25.83 17.08
C ARG A 855 3.49 -26.67 16.05
N GLU A 856 2.86 -27.10 14.95
CA GLU A 856 3.55 -27.90 13.93
C GLU A 856 3.78 -27.15 12.61
N GLY A 857 4.97 -26.58 12.47
CA GLY A 857 5.71 -26.66 11.19
C GLY A 857 5.15 -25.93 9.97
N ARG A 858 4.12 -25.09 10.07
CA ARG A 858 3.90 -24.08 9.04
C ARG A 858 4.89 -22.95 9.27
N THR A 859 5.75 -22.71 8.30
CA THR A 859 6.61 -21.54 8.15
C THR A 859 5.77 -20.27 7.91
N GLY A 860 4.73 -20.07 8.73
CA GLY A 860 3.75 -19.01 8.61
C GLY A 860 4.17 -17.78 9.41
N ASP A 861 3.75 -16.63 8.92
CA ASP A 861 3.91 -15.33 9.57
C ASP A 861 3.24 -15.30 10.95
N GLU A 862 3.87 -14.63 11.92
CA GLU A 862 3.40 -14.59 13.30
C GLU A 862 2.06 -13.88 13.45
N SER A 863 1.74 -12.99 12.51
CA SER A 863 0.47 -12.26 12.44
C SER A 863 -0.74 -13.20 12.34
N SER A 864 -0.60 -14.42 11.85
CA SER A 864 -1.70 -15.40 11.79
C SER A 864 -2.29 -15.75 13.16
N CYS A 865 -1.59 -15.48 14.28
CA CYS A 865 -1.96 -15.94 15.62
C CYS A 865 -2.36 -14.81 16.58
N LEU A 866 -2.61 -13.58 16.12
CA LEU A 866 -2.79 -12.42 17.00
C LEU A 866 -3.94 -12.56 18.02
N TYR A 867 -5.01 -13.29 17.68
CA TYR A 867 -6.19 -13.50 18.54
C TYR A 867 -6.17 -14.85 19.30
N VAL A 868 -5.06 -15.59 19.26
CA VAL A 868 -4.99 -16.92 19.87
C VAL A 868 -5.05 -16.84 21.41
N GLY A 869 -4.48 -15.79 22.01
CA GLY A 869 -4.45 -15.63 23.47
C GLY A 869 -5.84 -15.37 24.07
N THR A 870 -6.66 -14.56 23.40
CA THR A 870 -8.05 -14.29 23.81
C THR A 870 -8.92 -15.53 23.64
N LEU A 871 -8.77 -16.25 22.52
CA LEU A 871 -9.44 -17.53 22.28
C LEU A 871 -9.11 -18.55 23.38
N ILE A 872 -7.83 -18.72 23.74
CA ILE A 872 -7.40 -19.62 24.82
C ILE A 872 -8.04 -19.24 26.16
N THR A 873 -8.06 -17.94 26.46
CA THR A 873 -8.70 -17.43 27.68
C THR A 873 -10.18 -17.81 27.73
N SER A 874 -10.90 -17.71 26.60
CA SER A 874 -12.29 -18.18 26.48
C SER A 874 -12.45 -19.67 26.74
N VAL A 875 -11.56 -20.50 26.18
CA VAL A 875 -11.60 -21.97 26.38
C VAL A 875 -11.41 -22.32 27.86
N ILE A 876 -10.44 -21.67 28.54
CA ILE A 876 -10.17 -21.92 29.96
C ILE A 876 -11.37 -21.49 30.81
N LYS A 877 -11.93 -20.30 30.56
CA LYS A 877 -13.04 -19.75 31.34
C LYS A 877 -14.34 -20.56 31.21
N LYS A 878 -14.66 -21.07 30.01
CA LYS A 878 -15.90 -21.82 29.73
C LYS A 878 -15.76 -23.34 29.82
N GLY A 879 -14.52 -23.86 29.74
CA GLY A 879 -14.26 -25.29 29.61
C GLY A 879 -14.32 -26.12 30.89
N GLU A 880 -14.26 -25.46 32.05
CA GLU A 880 -14.34 -26.06 33.39
C GLU A 880 -13.62 -27.44 33.49
N ALA A 881 -14.32 -28.50 33.88
CA ALA A 881 -13.74 -29.84 34.04
C ALA A 881 -13.35 -30.53 32.70
N THR A 882 -13.91 -30.08 31.58
CA THR A 882 -13.71 -30.71 30.26
C THR A 882 -12.31 -30.44 29.70
N ILE A 883 -11.73 -29.27 30.02
CA ILE A 883 -10.41 -28.85 29.51
C ILE A 883 -9.24 -29.39 30.37
N LEU A 884 -9.49 -29.81 31.61
CA LEU A 884 -8.44 -30.25 32.55
C LEU A 884 -7.45 -31.27 31.97
N PRO A 885 -7.85 -32.29 31.17
CA PRO A 885 -6.90 -33.25 30.59
C PRO A 885 -5.98 -32.65 29.52
N ILE A 886 -6.40 -31.56 28.87
CA ILE A 886 -5.72 -30.95 27.71
C ILE A 886 -4.94 -29.69 28.12
N LEU A 887 -5.34 -29.06 29.24
CA LEU A 887 -4.75 -27.84 29.77
C LEU A 887 -3.20 -27.88 29.87
N PRO A 888 -2.54 -28.96 30.37
CA PRO A 888 -1.08 -29.01 30.43
C PRO A 888 -0.42 -28.90 29.04
N ASN A 889 -0.98 -29.57 28.03
CA ASN A 889 -0.44 -29.52 26.67
C ASN A 889 -0.63 -28.14 26.04
N LEU A 890 -1.76 -27.50 26.32
CA LEU A 890 -2.09 -26.16 25.87
C LEU A 890 -1.12 -25.12 26.45
N LEU A 891 -0.97 -25.08 27.78
CA LEU A 891 -0.06 -24.13 28.42
C LEU A 891 1.39 -24.34 27.98
N THR A 892 1.81 -25.60 27.79
CA THR A 892 3.13 -25.92 27.24
C THR A 892 3.31 -25.34 25.82
N ALA A 893 2.27 -25.40 24.97
CA ALA A 893 2.32 -24.81 23.63
C ALA A 893 2.46 -23.29 23.66
N ILE A 894 1.76 -22.62 24.58
CA ILE A 894 1.86 -21.17 24.79
C ILE A 894 3.29 -20.77 25.17
N VAL A 895 3.93 -21.50 26.09
CA VAL A 895 5.32 -21.25 26.50
C VAL A 895 6.28 -21.35 25.31
N TYR A 896 6.17 -22.39 24.48
CA TYR A 896 6.98 -22.50 23.27
C TYR A 896 6.69 -21.38 22.27
N ARG A 897 5.43 -20.97 22.10
CA ARG A 897 5.08 -19.86 21.21
C ARG A 897 5.67 -18.55 21.70
N LEU A 898 5.55 -18.26 23.00
CA LEU A 898 6.14 -17.09 23.65
C LEU A 898 7.66 -17.02 23.48
N ALA A 899 8.35 -18.17 23.41
CA ALA A 899 9.80 -18.21 23.19
C ALA A 899 10.23 -17.66 21.81
N THR A 900 9.36 -17.85 20.82
CA THR A 900 9.59 -17.53 19.40
C THR A 900 8.93 -16.24 18.91
N ALA A 901 7.94 -15.73 19.65
CA ALA A 901 7.17 -14.54 19.27
C ALA A 901 8.03 -13.26 19.26
N LYS A 902 7.71 -12.37 18.31
CA LYS A 902 8.32 -11.06 18.10
C LYS A 902 7.29 -9.93 18.06
N TYR A 903 6.05 -10.22 17.66
CA TYR A 903 4.97 -9.23 17.69
C TYR A 903 4.51 -8.98 19.14
N THR A 904 4.62 -7.72 19.58
CA THR A 904 4.23 -7.24 20.91
C THR A 904 2.80 -7.64 21.28
N GLN A 905 1.81 -7.40 20.40
CA GLN A 905 0.41 -7.80 20.65
C GLN A 905 0.21 -9.31 20.91
N LEU A 906 0.95 -10.18 20.21
CA LEU A 906 0.89 -11.62 20.47
C LEU A 906 1.52 -11.95 21.83
N ILE A 907 2.63 -11.31 22.18
CA ILE A 907 3.30 -11.50 23.47
C ILE A 907 2.37 -11.09 24.61
N GLU A 908 1.74 -9.92 24.51
CA GLU A 908 0.77 -9.42 25.49
C GLU A 908 -0.38 -10.40 25.72
N THR A 909 -1.08 -10.80 24.65
CA THR A 909 -2.25 -11.70 24.77
C THR A 909 -1.89 -13.06 25.37
N LEU A 910 -0.69 -13.59 25.09
CA LEU A 910 -0.21 -14.84 25.68
C LEU A 910 0.22 -14.69 27.15
N ILE A 911 0.81 -13.56 27.54
CA ILE A 911 1.12 -13.26 28.94
C ILE A 911 -0.18 -13.15 29.75
N LEU A 912 -1.20 -12.50 29.21
CA LEU A 912 -2.49 -12.29 29.89
C LEU A 912 -3.23 -13.62 30.17
N VAL A 913 -2.98 -14.68 29.40
CA VAL A 913 -3.46 -16.04 29.74
C VAL A 913 -2.90 -16.49 31.09
N PHE A 914 -1.60 -16.31 31.34
CA PHE A 914 -0.99 -16.66 32.62
C PHE A 914 -1.40 -15.71 33.74
N ALA A 915 -1.58 -14.42 33.44
CA ALA A 915 -2.09 -13.45 34.41
C ALA A 915 -3.47 -13.88 34.95
N ASN A 916 -4.40 -14.26 34.06
CA ASN A 916 -5.70 -14.81 34.45
C ASN A 916 -5.58 -16.07 35.30
N LEU A 917 -4.72 -17.02 34.91
CA LEU A 917 -4.53 -18.29 35.63
C LEU A 917 -3.96 -18.09 37.04
N ILE A 918 -3.03 -17.14 37.21
CA ILE A 918 -2.43 -16.83 38.51
C ILE A 918 -3.49 -16.28 39.48
N LEU A 919 -4.40 -15.43 39.00
CA LEU A 919 -5.47 -14.89 39.84
C LEU A 919 -6.55 -15.94 40.15
N GLN A 920 -6.85 -16.86 39.23
CA GLN A 920 -7.89 -17.87 39.41
C GLN A 920 -7.44 -19.09 40.23
N HIS A 921 -6.23 -19.60 40.00
CA HIS A 921 -5.74 -20.87 40.57
C HIS A 921 -4.56 -20.70 41.54
N GLY A 922 -4.07 -19.48 41.71
CA GLY A 922 -2.95 -19.15 42.59
C GLY A 922 -1.59 -19.33 41.92
N SER A 923 -0.61 -18.53 42.37
CA SER A 923 0.74 -18.50 41.79
C SER A 923 1.51 -19.81 41.96
N ALA A 924 1.39 -20.51 43.09
CA ALA A 924 2.17 -21.71 43.39
C ALA A 924 1.95 -22.84 42.35
N THR A 925 0.69 -23.12 42.00
CA THR A 925 0.32 -24.13 41.02
C THR A 925 0.92 -23.85 39.64
N ILE A 926 0.90 -22.57 39.22
CA ILE A 926 1.40 -22.15 37.92
C ILE A 926 2.94 -22.17 37.90
N VAL A 927 3.59 -21.77 38.98
CA VAL A 927 5.06 -21.83 39.12
C VAL A 927 5.54 -23.29 39.09
N ASP A 928 4.87 -24.20 39.79
CA ASP A 928 5.18 -25.64 39.75
C ASP A 928 5.10 -26.19 38.33
N PHE A 929 4.01 -25.90 37.64
CA PHE A 929 3.80 -26.33 36.25
C PHE A 929 4.87 -25.77 35.29
N LEU A 930 5.11 -24.45 35.32
CA LEU A 930 6.06 -23.78 34.42
C LEU A 930 7.51 -24.21 34.67
N SER A 931 7.87 -24.49 35.92
CA SER A 931 9.21 -24.99 36.26
C SER A 931 9.50 -26.39 35.70
N GLY A 932 8.45 -27.18 35.43
CA GLY A 932 8.55 -28.50 34.81
C GLY A 932 8.71 -28.49 33.28
N ILE A 933 8.58 -27.33 32.63
CA ILE A 933 8.70 -27.19 31.17
C ILE A 933 10.13 -26.76 30.82
N SER A 934 10.76 -27.48 29.89
CA SER A 934 12.08 -27.12 29.34
C SER A 934 11.89 -26.41 27.98
N VAL A 935 12.56 -25.27 27.76
CA VAL A 935 12.51 -24.51 26.50
C VAL A 935 13.89 -24.52 25.82
N PRO A 936 14.13 -25.43 24.86
CA PRO A 936 15.44 -25.59 24.24
C PRO A 936 15.92 -24.38 23.43
N GLU A 937 15.01 -23.61 22.81
CA GLU A 937 15.43 -22.49 21.93
C GLU A 937 16.17 -21.38 22.68
N ARG A 938 15.83 -21.18 23.96
CA ARG A 938 16.36 -20.10 24.81
C ARG A 938 17.29 -20.62 25.93
N ASN A 939 17.43 -21.94 26.08
CA ASN A 939 18.11 -22.59 27.22
C ASN A 939 17.55 -22.15 28.59
N LEU A 940 16.23 -21.95 28.68
CA LEU A 940 15.53 -21.55 29.90
C LEU A 940 14.46 -22.59 30.25
N ASN A 941 14.03 -22.64 31.51
CA ASN A 941 12.77 -23.30 31.84
C ASN A 941 11.57 -22.39 31.54
N GLY A 942 10.36 -22.95 31.53
CA GLY A 942 9.14 -22.21 31.19
C GLY A 942 8.86 -21.02 32.12
N LEU A 943 9.23 -21.14 33.41
CA LEU A 943 9.08 -20.05 34.39
C LEU A 943 10.05 -18.91 34.08
N GLU A 944 11.34 -19.20 33.90
CA GLU A 944 12.37 -18.22 33.55
C GLU A 944 12.02 -17.47 32.27
N LEU A 945 11.53 -18.18 31.25
CA LEU A 945 11.07 -17.57 30.01
C LEU A 945 9.90 -16.61 30.27
N LEU A 946 8.83 -17.08 30.91
CA LEU A 946 7.64 -16.27 31.14
C LEU A 946 8.01 -15.01 31.93
N LEU A 947 8.77 -15.13 33.02
CA LEU A 947 9.14 -13.98 33.85
C LEU A 947 10.06 -13.00 33.14
N THR A 948 10.96 -13.48 32.27
CA THR A 948 11.83 -12.61 31.47
C THR A 948 11.03 -11.82 30.44
N VAL A 949 10.17 -12.50 29.68
CA VAL A 949 9.35 -11.86 28.65
C VAL A 949 8.30 -10.95 29.28
N TRP A 950 7.63 -11.40 30.34
CA TRP A 950 6.64 -10.59 31.06
C TRP A 950 7.26 -9.32 31.65
N ALA A 951 8.47 -9.41 32.23
CA ALA A 951 9.15 -8.23 32.77
C ALA A 951 9.60 -7.21 31.70
N ASP A 952 9.98 -7.69 30.51
CA ASP A 952 10.37 -6.83 29.39
C ASP A 952 9.15 -6.13 28.76
N HIS A 953 8.01 -6.82 28.66
CA HIS A 953 6.80 -6.34 27.97
C HIS A 953 5.67 -5.86 28.92
N PHE A 954 5.90 -5.75 30.23
CA PHE A 954 4.86 -5.40 31.20
C PHE A 954 4.17 -4.07 30.89
N GLY A 955 4.96 -3.05 30.53
CA GLY A 955 4.47 -1.70 30.20
C GLY A 955 3.99 -1.55 28.76
N GLU A 956 4.03 -2.61 27.96
CA GLU A 956 3.51 -2.62 26.59
C GLU A 956 2.04 -3.07 26.54
N VAL A 957 1.51 -3.67 27.62
CA VAL A 957 0.12 -4.14 27.69
C VAL A 957 -0.85 -2.98 27.60
N ASN A 958 -1.76 -3.04 26.62
CA ASN A 958 -2.78 -2.01 26.39
C ASN A 958 -4.20 -2.50 26.73
N GLY A 959 -5.09 -1.54 26.98
CA GLY A 959 -6.52 -1.76 27.28
C GLY A 959 -6.84 -1.67 28.77
N PHE A 960 -7.94 -0.98 29.09
CA PHE A 960 -8.33 -0.64 30.47
C PHE A 960 -8.36 -1.87 31.40
N TYR A 961 -9.11 -2.92 31.06
CA TYR A 961 -9.13 -4.15 31.86
C TYR A 961 -7.80 -4.90 31.86
N ASN A 962 -7.13 -4.98 30.72
CA ASN A 962 -5.90 -5.76 30.55
C ASN A 962 -4.75 -5.23 31.41
N VAL A 963 -4.61 -3.89 31.52
CA VAL A 963 -3.64 -3.25 32.41
C VAL A 963 -3.91 -3.60 33.87
N LYS A 964 -5.17 -3.52 34.32
CA LYS A 964 -5.56 -3.90 35.69
C LYS A 964 -5.28 -5.36 35.98
N LEU A 965 -5.66 -6.25 35.06
CA LEU A 965 -5.43 -7.68 35.15
C LEU A 965 -3.94 -8.01 35.26
N ASN A 966 -3.13 -7.38 34.41
CA ASN A 966 -1.68 -7.54 34.37
C ASN A 966 -1.02 -7.12 35.70
N ALA A 967 -1.37 -5.94 36.21
CA ALA A 967 -0.85 -5.40 37.46
C ALA A 967 -1.29 -6.22 38.69
N ALA A 968 -2.57 -6.62 38.77
CA ALA A 968 -3.07 -7.45 39.86
C ALA A 968 -2.42 -8.84 39.89
N ALA A 969 -2.20 -9.44 38.73
CA ALA A 969 -1.50 -10.73 38.63
C ALA A 969 -0.03 -10.62 39.04
N MET A 970 0.66 -9.55 38.62
CA MET A 970 2.05 -9.28 39.01
C MET A 970 2.19 -9.04 40.52
N ALA A 971 1.28 -8.28 41.13
CA ALA A 971 1.23 -8.08 42.58
C ALA A 971 1.01 -9.40 43.34
N THR A 972 0.10 -10.24 42.85
CA THR A 972 -0.18 -11.56 43.44
C THR A 972 1.02 -12.50 43.32
N LEU A 973 1.74 -12.48 42.20
CA LEU A 973 2.97 -13.24 42.02
C LEU A 973 4.09 -12.76 42.95
N PHE A 974 4.27 -11.44 43.09
CA PHE A 974 5.28 -10.86 44.00
C PHE A 974 5.02 -11.25 45.45
N LYS A 975 3.76 -11.22 45.91
CA LYS A 975 3.37 -11.56 47.29
C LYS A 975 3.84 -12.96 47.73
N HIS A 976 3.86 -13.92 46.81
CA HIS A 976 4.23 -15.31 47.08
C HIS A 976 5.68 -15.64 46.68
N SER A 977 6.40 -14.69 46.06
CA SER A 977 7.80 -14.90 45.62
C SER A 977 8.77 -15.10 46.79
N GLY A 978 8.47 -14.57 47.98
CA GLY A 978 9.29 -14.75 49.19
C GLY A 978 9.43 -16.20 49.65
N SER A 979 8.41 -17.02 49.37
CA SER A 979 8.37 -18.44 49.74
C SER A 979 8.92 -19.38 48.67
N ASP A 980 9.20 -18.89 47.45
CA ASP A 980 9.61 -19.73 46.31
C ASP A 980 10.99 -19.32 45.78
N GLU A 981 12.01 -20.13 46.06
CA GLU A 981 13.38 -19.90 45.60
C GLU A 981 13.50 -19.85 44.08
N ARG A 982 12.61 -20.52 43.33
CA ARG A 982 12.70 -20.57 41.86
C ARG A 982 12.43 -19.19 41.26
N VAL A 983 11.46 -18.46 41.79
CA VAL A 983 11.11 -17.10 41.35
C VAL A 983 12.22 -16.11 41.72
N GLN A 984 12.82 -16.25 42.90
CA GLN A 984 13.90 -15.36 43.37
C GLN A 984 15.18 -15.48 42.54
N LYS A 985 15.46 -16.67 41.99
CA LYS A 985 16.67 -16.94 41.19
C LYS A 985 16.60 -16.38 39.77
N VAL A 986 15.42 -16.00 39.28
CA VAL A 986 15.27 -15.46 37.92
C VAL A 986 15.85 -14.05 37.84
N ILE A 987 16.76 -13.85 36.89
CA ILE A 987 17.43 -12.57 36.63
C ILE A 987 16.89 -11.97 35.33
N VAL A 988 16.41 -10.73 35.38
CA VAL A 988 15.77 -10.03 34.27
C VAL A 988 16.44 -8.68 34.00
N LYS A 989 16.10 -8.05 32.86
CA LYS A 989 16.61 -6.72 32.52
C LYS A 989 15.95 -5.66 33.41
N GLY A 990 16.79 -4.93 34.13
CA GLY A 990 16.43 -3.75 34.91
C GLY A 990 16.38 -2.52 34.02
N ARG A 991 17.19 -1.51 34.34
CA ARG A 991 17.24 -0.24 33.60
C ARG A 991 18.32 -0.23 32.54
N LEU A 992 18.08 0.53 31.49
CA LEU A 992 19.11 0.90 30.53
C LEU A 992 20.12 1.82 31.23
N LYS A 993 21.41 1.55 31.09
CA LYS A 993 22.44 2.44 31.62
C LYS A 993 22.38 3.77 30.86
N PRO A 994 22.24 4.91 31.56
CA PRO A 994 22.14 6.21 30.90
C PRO A 994 23.40 6.49 30.10
N THR A 995 23.22 7.03 28.90
CA THR A 995 24.31 7.53 28.07
C THR A 995 24.12 9.03 27.90
N GLU A 996 25.18 9.82 28.07
CA GLU A 996 25.11 11.30 28.04
C GLU A 996 24.69 11.92 26.69
N LYS A 997 24.47 11.12 25.63
CA LYS A 997 24.17 11.59 24.28
C LYS A 997 23.10 10.75 23.63
N ILE A 998 22.28 11.38 22.77
CA ILE A 998 21.31 10.71 21.90
C ILE A 998 22.05 9.66 21.05
N ILE A 999 21.74 8.39 21.31
CA ILE A 999 22.24 7.26 20.54
C ILE A 999 21.26 6.98 19.40
N THR A 1000 21.66 7.29 18.17
CA THR A 1000 20.92 6.90 16.97
C THR A 1000 21.08 5.41 16.69
N ARG A 1001 20.15 4.81 15.92
CA ARG A 1001 20.22 3.39 15.50
C ARG A 1001 21.55 2.99 14.83
N SER A 1002 22.27 3.95 14.22
CA SER A 1002 23.60 3.72 13.64
C SER A 1002 24.72 3.72 14.69
N LYS A 1003 24.59 4.51 15.77
CA LYS A 1003 25.53 4.52 16.89
C LYS A 1003 25.30 3.34 17.85
N SER A 1004 24.06 2.92 18.08
CA SER A 1004 23.75 1.74 18.92
C SER A 1004 24.28 0.43 18.35
N LYS A 1005 24.45 0.34 17.02
CA LYS A 1005 25.16 -0.80 16.39
C LYS A 1005 26.63 -0.90 16.80
N ASN A 1006 27.28 0.24 17.08
CA ASN A 1006 28.69 0.29 17.46
C ASN A 1006 28.89 0.26 18.99
N VAL A 1007 27.91 0.75 19.75
CA VAL A 1007 27.86 0.66 21.22
C VAL A 1007 26.49 0.11 21.62
N PRO A 1008 26.36 -1.22 21.80
CA PRO A 1008 25.07 -1.83 22.13
C PRO A 1008 24.59 -1.41 23.52
N ASP A 1009 23.27 -1.31 23.65
CA ASP A 1009 22.57 -0.95 24.87
C ASP A 1009 22.93 -1.90 26.02
N GLN A 1010 23.36 -1.34 27.15
CA GLN A 1010 23.70 -2.10 28.34
C GLN A 1010 22.61 -1.94 29.40
N TYR A 1011 22.00 -3.05 29.80
CA TYR A 1011 21.01 -3.07 30.87
C TYR A 1011 21.65 -3.54 32.18
N THR A 1012 21.14 -3.04 33.31
CA THR A 1012 21.42 -3.61 34.63
C THR A 1012 20.68 -4.94 34.75
N MET A 1013 21.31 -6.02 35.21
CA MET A 1013 20.63 -7.30 35.46
C MET A 1013 20.21 -7.37 36.93
N ILE A 1014 18.92 -7.57 37.20
CA ILE A 1014 18.35 -7.56 38.55
C ILE A 1014 17.47 -8.78 38.81
N PRO A 1015 17.27 -9.19 40.07
CA PRO A 1015 16.31 -10.24 40.40
C PRO A 1015 14.88 -9.86 40.00
N PHE A 1016 14.10 -10.83 39.51
CA PHE A 1016 12.71 -10.61 39.11
C PHE A 1016 11.83 -9.93 40.17
N PRO A 1017 11.87 -10.31 41.47
CA PRO A 1017 11.07 -9.63 42.50
C PRO A 1017 11.34 -8.12 42.57
N ALA A 1018 12.59 -7.69 42.32
CA ALA A 1018 12.92 -6.27 42.29
C ALA A 1018 12.30 -5.57 41.08
N LYS A 1019 12.42 -6.18 39.89
CA LYS A 1019 11.78 -5.65 38.67
C LYS A 1019 10.26 -5.58 38.80
N ALA A 1020 9.62 -6.56 39.44
CA ALA A 1020 8.18 -6.56 39.72
C ALA A 1020 7.76 -5.32 40.55
N VAL A 1021 8.52 -4.96 41.59
CA VAL A 1021 8.25 -3.75 42.38
C VAL A 1021 8.43 -2.49 41.53
N MET A 1022 9.48 -2.42 40.70
CA MET A 1022 9.73 -1.26 39.84
C MET A 1022 8.57 -1.01 38.85
N VAL A 1023 8.10 -2.07 38.18
CA VAL A 1023 6.99 -1.93 37.23
C VAL A 1023 5.67 -1.60 37.92
N LEU A 1024 5.39 -2.15 39.11
CA LEU A 1024 4.20 -1.81 39.89
C LEU A 1024 4.21 -0.35 40.42
N LEU A 1025 5.38 0.18 40.78
CA LEU A 1025 5.52 1.60 41.15
C LEU A 1025 5.29 2.52 39.95
N THR A 1026 5.79 2.12 38.79
CA THR A 1026 5.59 2.86 37.54
C THR A 1026 4.11 2.86 37.15
N ASP A 1027 3.45 1.70 37.22
CA ASP A 1027 2.01 1.54 36.96
C ASP A 1027 1.15 2.36 37.92
N TYR A 1028 1.50 2.40 39.22
CA TYR A 1028 0.85 3.30 40.18
C TYR A 1028 0.97 4.77 39.80
N GLN A 1029 2.16 5.21 39.37
CA GLN A 1029 2.37 6.60 38.97
C GLN A 1029 1.53 6.95 37.74
N GLN A 1030 1.53 6.09 36.71
CA GLN A 1030 0.71 6.28 35.51
C GLN A 1030 -0.79 6.35 35.84
N ASN A 1031 -1.30 5.42 36.64
CA ASN A 1031 -2.70 5.44 37.08
C ASN A 1031 -3.05 6.71 37.87
N ARG A 1032 -2.13 7.22 38.70
CA ARG A 1032 -2.33 8.46 39.46
C ARG A 1032 -2.35 9.69 38.56
N GLU A 1033 -1.46 9.76 37.57
CA GLU A 1033 -1.42 10.85 36.59
C GLU A 1033 -2.68 10.88 35.72
N SER A 1034 -3.14 9.72 35.25
CA SER A 1034 -4.40 9.59 34.51
C SER A 1034 -5.62 10.02 35.36
N ALA A 1035 -5.66 9.63 36.64
CA ALA A 1035 -6.72 10.06 37.56
C ALA A 1035 -6.70 11.59 37.82
N MET A 1036 -5.52 12.22 37.86
CA MET A 1036 -5.38 13.67 38.02
C MET A 1036 -5.80 14.45 36.76
N LYS A 1037 -5.60 13.88 35.56
CA LYS A 1037 -6.06 14.46 34.29
C LYS A 1037 -7.59 14.37 34.14
N GLY A 1038 -8.21 13.28 34.60
CA GLY A 1038 -9.66 13.08 34.53
C GLY A 1038 -10.51 14.01 35.43
N ASP A 1039 -9.93 14.54 36.52
CA ASP A 1039 -10.63 15.43 37.47
C ASP A 1039 -10.55 16.93 37.06
N LYS A 1040 -9.71 17.26 36.06
CA LYS A 1040 -9.62 18.60 35.48
C LYS A 1040 -10.32 18.65 34.12
N GLY A 1041 -11.62 18.89 34.15
CA GLY A 1041 -12.30 19.46 33.00
C GLY A 1041 -11.68 20.82 32.63
N GLY A 1042 -10.86 20.83 31.58
CA GLY A 1042 -10.30 22.03 30.97
C GLY A 1042 -8.96 22.50 31.56
N MET A 1043 -7.97 22.61 30.67
CA MET A 1043 -6.75 23.42 30.76
C MET A 1043 -5.79 23.10 31.93
N ALA A 1044 -4.79 22.26 31.64
CA ALA A 1044 -3.40 22.37 32.12
C ALA A 1044 -2.61 21.15 31.61
N ALA A 1045 -1.99 21.29 30.43
CA ALA A 1045 -0.82 20.48 30.10
C ALA A 1045 0.37 21.18 30.75
N ASP A 1046 0.99 20.53 31.74
CA ASP A 1046 2.28 20.95 32.24
C ASP A 1046 3.13 19.69 32.47
N GLU A 1047 4.38 19.83 32.09
CA GLU A 1047 5.36 18.80 31.75
C GLU A 1047 5.71 17.81 32.88
N PHE A 1048 6.15 16.61 32.48
CA PHE A 1048 7.29 15.99 33.14
C PHE A 1048 8.32 15.57 32.09
N THR A 1049 9.07 16.57 31.64
CA THR A 1049 10.47 16.44 31.28
C THR A 1049 11.23 15.89 32.48
N GLY A 1050 12.00 14.82 32.26
CA GLY A 1050 12.93 14.33 33.26
C GLY A 1050 14.10 15.29 33.39
N GLU A 1051 14.01 16.26 34.30
CA GLU A 1051 15.15 17.11 34.65
C GLU A 1051 16.02 16.46 35.73
N THR A 1052 17.27 16.20 35.35
CA THR A 1052 18.41 16.30 36.25
C THR A 1052 18.61 17.78 36.60
N ALA A 1053 18.46 18.12 37.88
CA ALA A 1053 18.71 19.45 38.40
C ALA A 1053 20.15 19.92 38.12
N ASP A 1054 20.30 21.07 37.47
CA ASP A 1054 21.08 22.20 37.98
C ASP A 1054 20.59 23.49 37.32
N SER A 1055 20.57 24.54 38.13
CA SER A 1055 19.67 25.70 38.10
C SER A 1055 20.18 26.94 37.35
N GLU A 1056 19.20 27.81 37.04
CA GLU A 1056 19.28 29.27 36.72
C GLU A 1056 19.63 29.66 35.27
N ASP A 1057 18.61 29.91 34.44
CA ASP A 1057 18.13 31.26 34.11
C ASP A 1057 16.85 31.17 33.27
N GLY A 1058 15.82 31.91 33.67
CA GLY A 1058 14.47 31.80 33.13
C GLY A 1058 14.25 32.55 31.82
N GLU A 1059 13.66 31.85 30.84
CA GLU A 1059 12.87 32.44 29.76
C GLU A 1059 11.65 31.52 29.51
N GLU A 1060 10.49 32.17 29.58
CA GLU A 1060 9.12 31.68 29.44
C GLU A 1060 8.91 31.23 27.97
N TRP A 1061 8.62 29.95 27.72
CA TRP A 1061 8.32 29.45 26.38
C TRP A 1061 6.82 29.37 26.18
N ASP A 1062 6.34 30.25 25.29
CA ASP A 1062 4.98 30.35 24.78
C ASP A 1062 4.53 29.07 24.05
N ASP A 1063 3.23 28.82 24.18
CA ASP A 1063 2.43 27.72 23.64
C ASP A 1063 2.67 27.43 22.14
N LEU A 1064 2.99 26.18 21.83
CA LEU A 1064 2.98 25.64 20.47
C LEU A 1064 1.54 25.27 20.09
N ASP A 1065 0.88 26.14 19.32
CA ASP A 1065 -0.39 25.85 18.66
C ASP A 1065 -0.20 24.81 17.54
N ASP A 1066 -1.14 23.87 17.54
CA ASP A 1066 -1.29 22.74 16.64
C ASP A 1066 -1.31 23.14 15.15
N GLU A 1067 -0.64 22.31 14.36
CA GLU A 1067 -0.50 22.42 12.91
C GLU A 1067 -1.84 22.00 12.24
N ALA A 1068 -2.76 22.95 12.08
CA ALA A 1068 -3.98 22.78 11.28
C ALA A 1068 -3.66 22.79 9.78
N GLY A 1069 -3.14 21.67 9.28
CA GLY A 1069 -3.13 21.36 7.85
C GLY A 1069 -4.50 20.90 7.40
N VAL A 1070 -5.21 21.76 6.65
CA VAL A 1070 -6.49 21.43 6.00
C VAL A 1070 -6.22 20.52 4.80
N ASP A 1071 -6.14 19.21 5.04
CA ASP A 1071 -6.46 18.19 4.03
C ASP A 1071 -7.98 17.94 4.10
N ALA A 1072 -8.73 18.77 3.39
CA ALA A 1072 -10.15 18.56 3.19
C ALA A 1072 -10.39 17.25 2.40
N VAL A 1073 -11.13 16.35 3.03
CA VAL A 1073 -11.59 15.02 2.56
C VAL A 1073 -10.52 13.92 2.60
N GLY A 1074 -9.89 13.75 3.77
CA GLY A 1074 -9.12 12.56 4.14
C GLY A 1074 -9.96 11.54 4.91
N PHE A 1075 -10.07 10.33 4.35
CA PHE A 1075 -10.64 9.15 4.96
C PHE A 1075 -9.92 8.76 6.26
N GLY A 1076 -10.69 8.58 7.35
CA GLY A 1076 -10.28 7.83 8.52
C GLY A 1076 -9.97 8.67 9.76
N GLU A 1077 -10.68 8.34 10.85
CA GLU A 1077 -10.35 8.56 12.26
C GLU A 1077 -11.05 9.66 13.09
N ASP A 1078 -11.78 10.64 12.53
CA ASP A 1078 -12.26 11.77 13.37
C ASP A 1078 -13.78 11.85 13.66
N TRP A 1079 -14.53 10.75 13.49
CA TRP A 1079 -15.94 10.66 13.96
C TRP A 1079 -16.19 9.46 14.86
N GLY A 1080 -15.14 8.96 15.52
CA GLY A 1080 -15.28 8.08 16.66
C GLY A 1080 -15.88 8.87 17.82
N ASP A 1081 -17.05 8.45 18.28
CA ASP A 1081 -17.65 8.91 19.52
C ASP A 1081 -16.59 9.09 20.62
N ASN A 1082 -16.78 10.10 21.47
CA ASN A 1082 -16.20 10.19 22.83
C ASN A 1082 -16.76 9.07 23.73
N ASP A 1083 -16.86 7.86 23.20
CA ASP A 1083 -17.18 6.65 23.93
C ASP A 1083 -15.93 6.29 24.73
N GLU A 1084 -16.11 6.16 26.05
CA GLU A 1084 -15.20 5.51 26.99
C GLU A 1084 -14.32 4.48 26.26
N GLU A 1085 -12.98 4.61 26.31
CA GLU A 1085 -12.01 3.70 25.66
C GLU A 1085 -12.60 2.28 25.53
N GLU A 1086 -13.17 1.94 24.37
CA GLU A 1086 -14.02 0.75 24.24
C GLU A 1086 -13.10 -0.46 24.49
N ASP A 1087 -13.27 -1.10 25.66
CA ASP A 1087 -12.34 -2.14 26.11
C ASP A 1087 -12.33 -3.26 25.06
N THR A 1088 -11.19 -3.46 24.42
CA THR A 1088 -11.02 -4.47 23.36
C THR A 1088 -11.29 -5.90 23.83
N THR A 1089 -11.43 -6.10 25.15
CA THR A 1089 -11.75 -7.38 25.78
C THR A 1089 -13.26 -7.65 25.76
N ASP A 1090 -13.66 -8.83 25.24
CA ASP A 1090 -15.06 -9.25 25.28
C ASP A 1090 -15.62 -9.19 26.72
N PRO A 1091 -16.80 -8.57 26.95
CA PRO A 1091 -17.40 -8.44 28.29
C PRO A 1091 -17.58 -9.76 29.03
N GLU A 1092 -17.78 -10.88 28.33
CA GLU A 1092 -17.87 -12.20 28.95
C GLU A 1092 -16.53 -12.70 29.49
N LEU A 1093 -15.39 -12.13 29.07
CA LEU A 1093 -14.05 -12.45 29.55
C LEU A 1093 -13.61 -11.61 30.74
N ILE A 1094 -14.20 -10.43 30.92
CA ILE A 1094 -13.88 -9.52 32.03
C ILE A 1094 -14.14 -10.20 33.38
N ASN A 1095 -13.16 -10.12 34.27
CA ASN A 1095 -13.34 -10.41 35.69
C ASN A 1095 -13.78 -9.14 36.39
N LYS A 1096 -15.06 -9.08 36.78
CA LYS A 1096 -15.66 -7.90 37.40
C LYS A 1096 -14.93 -7.45 38.67
N ASP A 1097 -14.45 -8.40 39.48
CA ASP A 1097 -13.73 -8.09 40.72
C ASP A 1097 -12.41 -7.36 40.46
N VAL A 1098 -11.80 -7.57 39.29
CA VAL A 1098 -10.57 -6.88 38.85
C VAL A 1098 -10.91 -5.59 38.12
N TYR A 1099 -11.95 -5.61 37.29
CA TYR A 1099 -12.41 -4.44 36.53
C TYR A 1099 -12.81 -3.28 37.45
N ASP A 1100 -13.53 -3.59 38.53
CA ASP A 1100 -14.02 -2.61 39.51
C ASP A 1100 -12.93 -2.11 40.48
N LEU A 1101 -11.68 -2.62 40.38
CA LEU A 1101 -10.58 -2.15 41.24
C LEU A 1101 -10.19 -0.70 40.89
N ASN A 1102 -10.11 0.13 41.92
CA ASN A 1102 -9.35 1.36 41.86
C ASN A 1102 -7.85 1.01 41.97
N MET A 1103 -7.15 1.00 40.83
CA MET A 1103 -5.74 0.57 40.79
C MET A 1103 -4.83 1.42 41.66
N THR A 1104 -5.09 2.72 41.78
CA THR A 1104 -4.32 3.62 42.64
C THR A 1104 -4.43 3.22 44.11
N GLU A 1105 -5.64 2.90 44.59
CA GLU A 1105 -5.87 2.42 45.96
C GLU A 1105 -5.37 0.99 46.19
N TYR A 1106 -5.59 0.10 45.21
CA TYR A 1106 -5.15 -1.28 45.28
C TYR A 1106 -3.62 -1.39 45.34
N LEU A 1107 -2.89 -0.70 44.46
CA LEU A 1107 -1.43 -0.74 44.43
C LEU A 1107 -0.80 -0.04 45.64
N SER A 1108 -1.35 1.10 46.07
CA SER A 1108 -0.86 1.79 47.27
C SER A 1108 -1.01 0.93 48.53
N SER A 1109 -2.21 0.37 48.76
CA SER A 1109 -2.46 -0.53 49.90
C SER A 1109 -1.60 -1.80 49.85
N PHE A 1110 -1.41 -2.37 48.66
CA PHE A 1110 -0.51 -3.50 48.44
C PHE A 1110 0.94 -3.17 48.81
N ILE A 1111 1.48 -2.04 48.34
CA ILE A 1111 2.85 -1.60 48.61
C ILE A 1111 3.05 -1.30 50.10
N ILE A 1112 2.09 -0.62 50.74
CA ILE A 1112 2.11 -0.35 52.19
C ILE A 1112 2.15 -1.66 52.98
N SER A 1113 1.35 -2.65 52.60
CA SER A 1113 1.34 -3.98 53.24
C SER A 1113 2.66 -4.73 53.04
N CYS A 1114 3.25 -4.65 51.85
CA CYS A 1114 4.55 -5.26 51.56
C CYS A 1114 5.67 -4.63 52.40
N ALA A 1115 5.68 -3.30 52.52
CA ALA A 1115 6.65 -2.57 53.33
C ALA A 1115 6.48 -2.85 54.84
N ALA A 1116 5.25 -2.94 55.34
CA ALA A 1116 4.97 -3.18 56.75
C ALA A 1116 5.34 -4.60 57.21
N ASN A 1117 5.11 -5.60 56.37
CA ASN A 1117 5.34 -7.02 56.70
C ASN A 1117 6.64 -7.58 56.12
N ASN A 1118 7.46 -6.75 55.46
CA ASN A 1118 8.65 -7.15 54.71
C ASN A 1118 8.41 -8.35 53.79
N VAL A 1119 7.29 -8.32 53.05
CA VAL A 1119 6.89 -9.40 52.14
C VAL A 1119 7.96 -9.58 51.07
N SER A 1120 8.42 -10.81 50.84
CA SER A 1120 9.38 -11.14 49.77
C SER A 1120 10.68 -10.30 49.79
N ASN A 1121 11.19 -9.97 50.99
CA ASN A 1121 12.37 -9.11 51.19
C ASN A 1121 12.23 -7.69 50.61
N PHE A 1122 11.01 -7.15 50.62
CA PHE A 1122 10.70 -5.80 50.11
C PHE A 1122 11.63 -4.71 50.67
N SER A 1123 11.98 -4.75 51.96
CA SER A 1123 12.87 -3.74 52.55
C SER A 1123 14.25 -3.69 51.89
N ASN A 1124 14.80 -4.86 51.53
CA ASN A 1124 16.10 -4.93 50.85
C ASN A 1124 16.00 -4.37 49.42
N ILE A 1125 14.93 -4.71 48.70
CA ILE A 1125 14.67 -4.18 47.35
C ILE A 1125 14.55 -2.66 47.39
N ALA A 1126 13.77 -2.13 48.34
CA ALA A 1126 13.55 -0.71 48.52
C ALA A 1126 14.85 0.06 48.79
N ASP A 1127 15.74 -0.48 49.62
CA ASP A 1127 16.96 0.22 50.02
C ASP A 1127 18.08 0.09 48.97
N GLN A 1128 18.31 -1.11 48.43
CA GLN A 1128 19.50 -1.43 47.64
C GLN A 1128 19.31 -1.35 46.12
N ILE A 1129 18.09 -1.49 45.61
CA ILE A 1129 17.84 -1.65 44.17
C ILE A 1129 17.10 -0.45 43.57
N LEU A 1130 16.11 0.12 44.27
CA LEU A 1130 15.36 1.28 43.78
C LEU A 1130 16.24 2.54 43.75
N ASP A 1131 16.07 3.39 42.73
CA ASP A 1131 16.74 4.70 42.62
C ASP A 1131 15.98 5.82 43.32
N SER A 1132 16.52 7.04 43.20
CA SER A 1132 15.93 8.25 43.74
C SER A 1132 14.50 8.50 43.24
N GLY A 1133 14.23 8.27 41.94
CA GLY A 1133 12.90 8.43 41.35
C GLY A 1133 11.88 7.45 41.94
N GLU A 1134 12.17 6.15 41.88
CA GLU A 1134 11.29 5.11 42.43
C GLU A 1134 11.14 5.22 43.96
N LYS A 1135 12.21 5.61 44.68
CA LYS A 1135 12.14 5.91 46.13
C LYS A 1135 11.26 7.11 46.42
N LYS A 1136 11.20 8.12 45.55
CA LYS A 1136 10.29 9.27 45.68
C LYS A 1136 8.83 8.82 45.51
N ILE A 1137 8.55 7.96 44.53
CA ILE A 1137 7.21 7.36 44.34
C ILE A 1137 6.83 6.55 45.58
N LEU A 1138 7.70 5.63 46.01
CA LEU A 1138 7.50 4.81 47.21
C LEU A 1138 7.28 5.67 48.47
N GLY A 1139 8.08 6.72 48.64
CA GLY A 1139 7.93 7.69 49.73
C GLY A 1139 6.57 8.38 49.70
N SER A 1140 6.08 8.76 48.52
CA SER A 1140 4.75 9.37 48.36
C SER A 1140 3.63 8.42 48.78
N ILE A 1141 3.72 7.13 48.44
CA ILE A 1141 2.75 6.10 48.84
C ILE A 1141 2.79 5.88 50.36
N LEU A 1142 3.99 5.73 50.94
CA LEU A 1142 4.14 5.48 52.38
C LEU A 1142 3.75 6.68 53.25
N SER A 1143 3.76 7.90 52.68
CA SER A 1143 3.33 9.12 53.35
C SER A 1143 1.81 9.30 53.46
N GLN A 1144 1.01 8.51 52.73
CA GLN A 1144 -0.46 8.53 52.79
C GLN A 1144 -1.04 7.83 54.04
N LYS A 1145 -0.20 7.57 55.05
CA LYS A 1145 -0.52 6.80 56.26
C LYS A 1145 -1.29 7.59 57.31
#